data_AF-A0A024U0N1-F1
#
_entry.id   AF-A0A024U0N1-F1
#
_cell.length_a   1.000
_cell.length_b   1.000
_cell.length_c   1.000
_cell.angle_alpha   90.00
_cell.angle_beta   90.00
_cell.angle_gamma   90.00
#
_symmetry.space_group_name_H-M   'P 1'
#
loop_
_entity.id
_entity.type
_entity.pdbx_description
1 polymer ?
#
loop_
_entity_poly.entity_id
_entity_poly.type
_entity_poly.pdbx_seq_one_letter_code
_entity_poly.pdbx_strand_id
1 'polypeptide(L)'
;MTEPAVGFVDTKTERAAAVRKESVWVDDHHNSPILSPGRNKSIQKRRVCMFATVAIIIIAGATTAILMFRLKSKGMNLMANEAILKVPVFKYACAKDQCVYQNLTKDEVLSGVPTTGPGIMSLRVCEMTCGNGSMLPLPQSLTIASPPGDTVAVNVASFSHHVTGAADSTLVQDMQAAFDEHMATKMKLAMGGVADQGDSVKVVATIASSSVALTLDTDESYELSIASTSVTISAKTVFGYRHALASLVQLVDWCDITRSHRMVRTVKVVDKPAYKFRGVMLDTARNFHSMAAIKRLVRTMGMHKLNRFHWHITDSSSFPIEIKFEPKFNLYGNYQSDMAYSQANVKEIVAFARVHGVQVIPEVDAPAHAGAGWQWGPDYDVGELTLCWANNPLDNHECFEAPCGQLNPMNENVYDLLDKMWIELAGLFDSDVLHMGGDEVFTKCWKRSPVVADAVPNRTDDAGYFDIWAKFQDRVQNNLWKHSPSRKVMLWSSDLTSNTYFKYLPKDKIIVHSWAGVQYGNEPRDLVDHGYSYVASFQDRHYLDCGHNGIDRKDNGWCAPYKTWQVIYEQVLNPNITDAQMPLALGGELGLWTEVSGEASMDVRVWPRAAAFAERAWTNPTTRWDKAVARMTIATYRVIESGSASDLIQPHWCRQRPGECPLIVWPQ
;
A
#
# COMPACT_ATOMS: atom_id res chain seq x y z
N MET A 1 65.82 -29.56 9.48
CA MET A 1 66.11 -28.42 8.58
C MET A 1 65.09 -27.37 8.94
N THR A 2 65.35 -26.51 9.92
CA THR A 2 66.17 -25.26 9.88
C THR A 2 65.24 -24.05 9.99
N GLU A 3 64.93 -23.74 11.25
CA GLU A 3 64.81 -22.38 11.82
C GLU A 3 66.03 -21.48 11.44
N PRO A 4 66.07 -20.14 11.71
CA PRO A 4 65.63 -19.52 12.99
C PRO A 4 65.02 -18.08 12.97
N ALA A 5 64.52 -17.70 14.17
CA ALA A 5 64.67 -16.44 14.96
C ALA A 5 65.08 -15.10 14.27
N VAL A 6 64.75 -13.90 14.79
CA VAL A 6 65.01 -13.26 16.12
C VAL A 6 63.93 -12.18 16.37
N GLY A 7 63.32 -11.94 17.56
CA GLY A 7 63.83 -11.33 18.82
C GLY A 7 63.75 -9.78 18.79
N PHE A 8 63.50 -8.98 19.86
CA PHE A 8 63.46 -9.22 21.32
C PHE A 8 62.99 -7.94 22.10
N VAL A 9 62.63 -8.04 23.41
CA VAL A 9 62.55 -6.97 24.48
C VAL A 9 61.39 -5.94 24.35
N ASP A 10 60.33 -5.89 25.19
CA ASP A 10 60.17 -5.67 26.66
C ASP A 10 60.02 -4.17 27.04
N THR A 11 58.83 -3.68 27.39
CA THR A 11 58.30 -3.50 28.78
C THR A 11 56.85 -2.92 28.69
N LYS A 12 55.99 -2.81 29.72
CA LYS A 12 56.10 -2.92 31.19
C LYS A 12 54.74 -3.30 31.86
N THR A 13 54.73 -3.40 33.19
CA THR A 13 53.58 -3.58 34.13
C THR A 13 52.83 -2.25 34.41
N GLU A 14 51.56 -2.21 34.89
CA GLU A 14 51.08 -2.61 36.25
C GLU A 14 49.59 -3.02 36.33
N ARG A 15 49.19 -3.58 37.48
CA ARG A 15 47.87 -4.20 37.77
C ARG A 15 47.36 -3.79 39.18
N ALA A 16 46.03 -3.64 39.32
CA ALA A 16 45.22 -3.92 40.54
C ALA A 16 45.43 -3.05 41.81
N ALA A 17 44.50 -2.92 42.79
CA ALA A 17 43.03 -3.12 42.84
C ALA A 17 42.42 -2.62 44.20
N ALA A 18 41.09 -2.40 44.23
CA ALA A 18 40.17 -2.42 45.41
C ALA A 18 40.35 -1.30 46.50
N VAL A 19 39.45 -1.00 47.47
CA VAL A 19 38.35 -1.73 48.18
C VAL A 19 37.20 -0.76 48.63
N ARG A 20 35.97 -1.30 48.80
CA ARG A 20 34.70 -0.95 49.57
C ARG A 20 34.71 0.23 50.60
N LYS A 21 33.59 0.79 51.15
CA LYS A 21 32.32 0.20 51.66
C LYS A 21 31.24 1.26 52.07
N GLU A 22 30.01 0.78 52.39
CA GLU A 22 28.75 1.33 53.02
C GLU A 22 28.83 2.60 53.94
N SER A 23 27.77 3.36 54.36
CA SER A 23 26.37 3.02 54.75
C SER A 23 25.34 4.20 54.86
N VAL A 24 24.05 3.83 55.12
CA VAL A 24 22.70 4.49 55.10
C VAL A 24 22.33 5.50 56.25
N TRP A 25 21.17 6.19 56.10
CA TRP A 25 20.27 6.88 57.10
C TRP A 25 20.49 8.40 57.39
N VAL A 26 19.53 9.27 57.80
CA VAL A 26 18.04 9.21 58.10
C VAL A 26 17.36 10.62 57.88
N ASP A 27 16.01 10.72 57.91
CA ASP A 27 15.17 11.97 57.84
C ASP A 27 15.25 12.94 59.05
N ASP A 28 14.87 14.23 58.90
CA ASP A 28 13.53 14.79 59.27
C ASP A 28 13.43 16.32 59.65
N HIS A 29 12.26 16.91 59.33
CA HIS A 29 11.51 18.09 59.81
C HIS A 29 12.07 19.53 60.13
N HIS A 30 11.38 20.52 59.50
CA HIS A 30 11.00 21.91 59.88
C HIS A 30 11.74 22.79 60.94
N ASN A 31 12.14 24.02 60.55
CA ASN A 31 11.44 25.27 60.98
C ASN A 31 11.89 26.58 60.25
N SER A 32 11.01 27.60 60.30
CA SER A 32 11.24 29.03 59.90
C SER A 32 11.79 29.87 61.10
N PRO A 33 12.14 31.20 61.05
CA PRO A 33 11.71 32.25 60.09
C PRO A 33 12.69 33.41 59.68
N ILE A 34 12.35 34.04 58.53
CA ILE A 34 12.25 35.48 58.22
C ILE A 34 13.20 36.52 58.91
N LEU A 35 14.03 37.23 58.13
CA LEU A 35 13.99 38.70 57.93
C LEU A 35 15.04 39.21 56.90
N SER A 36 14.73 40.32 56.22
CA SER A 36 15.50 40.95 55.12
C SER A 36 16.02 42.35 55.56
N PRO A 37 16.66 43.23 54.73
CA PRO A 37 17.06 43.11 53.31
C PRO A 37 18.47 43.67 52.96
N GLY A 38 18.91 43.52 51.70
CA GLY A 38 19.93 44.44 51.15
C GLY A 38 20.69 44.04 49.88
N ARG A 39 20.17 44.38 48.69
CA ARG A 39 20.93 44.94 47.54
C ARG A 39 20.03 45.21 46.32
N ASN A 40 19.86 46.49 45.98
CA ASN A 40 19.12 46.93 44.80
C ASN A 40 20.07 47.71 43.87
N LYS A 41 20.63 47.04 42.83
CA LYS A 41 21.45 47.68 41.75
C LYS A 41 21.81 46.72 40.59
N SER A 42 20.83 46.02 40.00
CA SER A 42 21.06 45.22 38.77
C SER A 42 19.87 45.17 37.77
N ILE A 43 18.65 45.47 38.21
CA ILE A 43 17.42 45.24 37.42
C ILE A 43 17.21 46.30 36.31
N GLN A 44 17.79 47.51 36.45
CA GLN A 44 17.53 48.61 35.50
C GLN A 44 18.16 48.40 34.11
N LYS A 45 19.27 47.69 33.97
CA LYS A 45 19.92 47.45 32.65
C LYS A 45 19.20 46.41 31.78
N ARG A 46 18.47 45.45 32.36
CA ARG A 46 17.75 44.42 31.57
C ARG A 46 16.44 44.92 30.95
N ARG A 47 15.76 45.91 31.54
CA ARG A 47 14.52 46.47 30.99
C ARG A 47 14.74 47.32 29.73
N VAL A 48 15.81 48.11 29.67
CA VAL A 48 16.07 49.02 28.53
C VAL A 48 16.33 48.26 27.22
N CYS A 49 17.08 47.15 27.24
CA CYS A 49 17.27 46.33 26.04
C CYS A 49 15.98 45.70 25.53
N MET A 50 15.08 45.23 26.42
CA MET A 50 13.85 44.56 26.02
C MET A 50 12.88 45.50 25.28
N PHE A 51 12.74 46.75 25.75
CA PHE A 51 11.93 47.76 25.07
C PHE A 51 12.54 48.22 23.74
N ALA A 52 13.87 48.31 23.63
CA ALA A 52 14.54 48.66 22.38
C ALA A 52 14.30 47.59 21.28
N THR A 53 14.44 46.29 21.62
CA THR A 53 14.21 45.20 20.66
C THR A 53 12.75 45.13 20.20
N VAL A 54 11.79 45.29 21.12
CA VAL A 54 10.36 45.30 20.77
C VAL A 54 10.01 46.53 19.90
N ALA A 55 10.56 47.70 20.19
CA ALA A 55 10.36 48.89 19.35
C ALA A 55 10.93 48.70 17.93
N ILE A 56 12.11 48.09 17.79
CA ILE A 56 12.71 47.80 16.48
C ILE A 56 11.85 46.80 15.69
N ILE A 57 11.31 45.75 16.34
CA ILE A 57 10.42 44.77 15.68
C ILE A 57 9.10 45.43 15.24
N ILE A 58 8.51 46.31 16.06
CA ILE A 58 7.29 47.03 15.69
C ILE A 58 7.55 48.02 14.55
N ILE A 59 8.69 48.73 14.55
CA ILE A 59 9.07 49.64 13.47
C ILE A 59 9.36 48.87 12.17
N ALA A 60 10.03 47.72 12.25
CA ALA A 60 10.27 46.84 11.09
C ALA A 60 8.97 46.24 10.53
N GLY A 61 8.06 45.80 11.41
CA GLY A 61 6.73 45.33 11.02
C GLY A 61 5.90 46.43 10.36
N ALA A 62 5.90 47.63 10.92
CA ALA A 62 5.18 48.78 10.38
C ALA A 62 5.77 49.25 9.04
N THR A 63 7.11 49.33 8.88
CA THR A 63 7.72 49.71 7.59
C THR A 63 7.50 48.64 6.53
N THR A 64 7.54 47.35 6.88
CA THR A 64 7.24 46.27 5.94
C THR A 64 5.76 46.29 5.51
N ALA A 65 4.84 46.51 6.45
CA ALA A 65 3.41 46.65 6.15
C ALA A 65 3.12 47.90 5.29
N ILE A 66 3.75 49.04 5.58
CA ILE A 66 3.61 50.28 4.78
C ILE A 66 4.23 50.10 3.39
N LEU A 67 5.33 49.36 3.27
CA LEU A 67 5.94 49.04 1.97
C LEU A 67 5.02 48.11 1.15
N MET A 68 4.49 47.04 1.75
CA MET A 68 3.50 46.18 1.09
C MET A 68 2.24 46.94 0.69
N PHE A 69 1.72 47.83 1.55
CA PHE A 69 0.52 48.62 1.25
C PHE A 69 0.77 49.65 0.13
N ARG A 70 1.95 50.28 0.08
CA ARG A 70 2.37 51.18 -1.01
C ARG A 70 2.67 50.45 -2.32
N LEU A 71 3.14 49.20 -2.27
CA LEU A 71 3.29 48.35 -3.46
C LEU A 71 1.91 47.95 -4.01
N LYS A 72 0.98 47.55 -3.13
CA LYS A 72 -0.41 47.24 -3.48
C LYS A 72 -1.16 48.45 -4.05
N SER A 73 -0.96 49.64 -3.48
CA SER A 73 -1.63 50.88 -3.93
C SER A 73 -1.03 51.49 -5.21
N LYS A 74 0.09 50.98 -5.72
CA LYS A 74 0.71 51.44 -6.98
C LYS A 74 0.53 50.49 -8.15
N GLY A 75 -0.21 49.39 -7.99
CA GLY A 75 -0.45 48.42 -9.08
C GLY A 75 0.83 47.74 -9.60
N MET A 76 1.91 47.76 -8.81
CA MET A 76 3.16 47.10 -9.17
C MET A 76 3.04 45.62 -8.83
N ASN A 77 2.68 44.82 -9.84
CA ASN A 77 2.72 43.35 -9.78
C ASN A 77 4.15 42.89 -9.47
N LEU A 78 4.42 42.62 -8.19
CA LEU A 78 5.64 41.95 -7.73
C LEU A 78 5.51 40.42 -7.81
N MET A 79 4.93 39.97 -8.91
CA MET A 79 5.25 38.73 -9.59
C MET A 79 5.52 39.16 -11.02
N ALA A 80 6.80 39.40 -11.34
CA ALA A 80 7.19 39.43 -12.73
C ALA A 80 6.84 38.05 -13.29
N ASN A 81 6.01 38.00 -14.32
CA ASN A 81 6.05 36.89 -15.25
C ASN A 81 7.42 36.96 -15.91
N GLU A 82 8.45 36.41 -15.25
CA GLU A 82 9.63 35.95 -15.98
C GLU A 82 9.08 35.06 -17.08
N ALA A 83 9.39 35.43 -18.33
CA ALA A 83 8.91 34.71 -19.47
C ALA A 83 9.55 33.31 -19.45
N ILE A 84 8.83 32.35 -18.88
CA ILE A 84 9.14 30.92 -19.03
C ILE A 84 9.38 30.72 -20.52
N LEU A 85 10.58 30.27 -20.87
CA LEU A 85 10.93 29.98 -22.25
C LEU A 85 9.80 29.14 -22.84
N LYS A 86 9.13 29.63 -23.89
CA LYS A 86 8.08 28.87 -24.56
C LYS A 86 8.73 27.69 -25.28
N VAL A 87 8.93 26.59 -24.55
CA VAL A 87 9.50 25.37 -25.07
C VAL A 87 8.54 24.86 -26.16
N PRO A 88 9.01 24.67 -27.41
CA PRO A 88 8.16 24.19 -28.48
C PRO A 88 7.68 22.76 -28.17
N VAL A 89 6.46 22.44 -28.61
CA VAL A 89 5.90 21.10 -28.40
C VAL A 89 6.68 20.06 -29.21
N PHE A 90 7.13 18.99 -28.56
CA PHE A 90 7.82 17.88 -29.21
C PHE A 90 6.87 17.07 -30.11
N LYS A 91 7.39 16.57 -31.24
CA LYS A 91 6.65 15.80 -32.23
C LYS A 91 7.26 14.40 -32.41
N TYR A 92 6.41 13.40 -32.62
CA TYR A 92 6.75 11.98 -32.59
C TYR A 92 6.17 11.26 -33.81
N ALA A 93 6.82 10.18 -34.22
CA ALA A 93 6.30 9.23 -35.20
C ALA A 93 6.31 7.81 -34.59
N CYS A 94 5.30 7.00 -34.92
CA CYS A 94 5.31 5.58 -34.57
C CYS A 94 6.15 4.81 -35.59
N ALA A 95 7.18 4.09 -35.13
CA ALA A 95 7.99 3.21 -35.96
C ALA A 95 8.36 1.94 -35.18
N LYS A 96 8.09 0.76 -35.76
CA LYS A 96 8.31 -0.55 -35.13
C LYS A 96 7.73 -0.63 -33.70
N ASP A 97 6.47 -0.23 -33.56
CA ASP A 97 5.73 -0.23 -32.29
C ASP A 97 6.35 0.62 -31.17
N GLN A 98 7.19 1.60 -31.53
CA GLN A 98 7.82 2.56 -30.61
C GLN A 98 7.60 4.01 -31.06
N CYS A 99 7.51 4.89 -30.08
CA CYS A 99 7.37 6.33 -30.30
C CYS A 99 8.74 6.99 -30.50
N VAL A 100 9.09 7.28 -31.74
CA VAL A 100 10.38 7.86 -32.10
C VAL A 100 10.28 9.38 -32.11
N TYR A 101 11.04 10.01 -31.22
CA TYR A 101 11.21 11.47 -31.15
C TYR A 101 11.72 12.02 -32.48
N GLN A 102 11.11 13.11 -32.96
CA GLN A 102 11.57 13.82 -34.16
C GLN A 102 12.18 15.18 -33.79
N ASN A 103 13.36 15.47 -34.32
CA ASN A 103 13.99 16.79 -34.14
C ASN A 103 13.10 17.91 -34.71
N LEU A 104 13.03 19.01 -33.97
CA LEU A 104 12.38 20.23 -34.42
C LEU A 104 13.32 21.00 -35.35
N THR A 105 12.79 21.59 -36.42
CA THR A 105 13.53 22.51 -37.28
C THR A 105 13.74 23.84 -36.56
N LYS A 106 14.68 24.65 -37.05
CA LYS A 106 14.90 26.00 -36.53
C LYS A 106 13.61 26.84 -36.56
N ASP A 107 12.81 26.69 -37.60
CA ASP A 107 11.58 27.47 -37.78
C ASP A 107 10.44 26.99 -36.86
N GLU A 108 10.37 25.69 -36.55
CA GLU A 108 9.46 25.14 -35.54
C GLU A 108 9.85 25.61 -34.12
N VAL A 109 11.15 25.69 -33.82
CA VAL A 109 11.64 26.23 -32.55
C VAL A 109 11.34 27.73 -32.43
N LEU A 110 11.54 28.50 -33.50
CA LEU A 110 11.28 29.95 -33.51
C LEU A 110 9.78 30.30 -33.47
N SER A 111 8.93 29.49 -34.11
CA SER A 111 7.46 29.68 -34.09
C SER A 111 6.80 29.09 -32.84
N GLY A 112 7.46 28.15 -32.15
CA GLY A 112 6.90 27.42 -31.01
C GLY A 112 5.91 26.31 -31.39
N VAL A 113 5.69 26.06 -32.68
CA VAL A 113 4.68 25.13 -33.20
C VAL A 113 5.37 24.07 -34.09
N PRO A 114 5.25 22.77 -33.78
CA PRO A 114 5.77 21.71 -34.63
C PRO A 114 4.95 21.59 -35.92
N THR A 115 5.61 21.32 -37.05
CA THR A 115 4.93 20.94 -38.29
C THR A 115 4.22 19.61 -38.08
N THR A 116 2.93 19.57 -38.40
CA THR A 116 2.12 18.36 -38.36
C THR A 116 1.98 17.76 -39.76
N GLY A 117 1.69 16.47 -39.84
CA GLY A 117 1.57 15.73 -41.09
C GLY A 117 1.24 14.26 -40.83
N PRO A 118 1.08 13.45 -41.89
CA PRO A 118 0.76 12.03 -41.76
C PRO A 118 1.76 11.30 -40.85
N GLY A 119 1.25 10.61 -39.82
CA GLY A 119 2.06 9.87 -38.86
C GLY A 119 2.81 10.72 -37.82
N ILE A 120 2.65 12.05 -37.80
CA ILE A 120 3.22 12.95 -36.79
C ILE A 120 2.19 13.27 -35.70
N MET A 121 2.56 13.07 -34.43
CA MET A 121 1.67 13.23 -33.28
C MET A 121 2.40 13.67 -32.00
N SER A 122 1.65 13.95 -30.93
CA SER A 122 2.22 14.23 -29.60
C SER A 122 2.73 12.95 -28.93
N LEU A 123 3.53 13.09 -27.86
CA LEU A 123 4.02 11.94 -27.09
C LEU A 123 2.86 11.06 -26.61
N ARG A 124 1.89 11.64 -25.90
CA ARG A 124 0.74 10.92 -25.32
C ARG A 124 -0.15 10.26 -26.37
N VAL A 125 -0.39 10.92 -27.50
CA VAL A 125 -1.15 10.31 -28.61
C VAL A 125 -0.39 9.14 -29.21
N CYS A 126 0.94 9.22 -29.33
CA CYS A 126 1.76 8.08 -29.75
C CYS A 126 1.72 6.95 -28.71
N GLU A 127 1.93 7.27 -27.42
CA GLU A 127 1.84 6.32 -26.31
C GLU A 127 0.47 5.58 -26.29
N MET A 128 -0.62 6.23 -26.66
CA MET A 128 -1.94 5.61 -26.75
C MET A 128 -2.14 4.69 -27.97
N THR A 129 -1.50 4.99 -29.11
CA THR A 129 -1.90 4.43 -30.43
C THR A 129 -0.81 3.68 -31.19
N CYS A 130 0.44 3.73 -30.73
CA CYS A 130 1.56 3.02 -31.37
C CYS A 130 1.68 1.59 -30.82
N GLY A 131 1.76 0.60 -31.70
CA GLY A 131 1.84 -0.81 -31.32
C GLY A 131 0.68 -1.26 -30.44
N ASN A 132 0.99 -1.88 -29.30
CA ASN A 132 0.01 -2.30 -28.29
C ASN A 132 -0.44 -1.15 -27.35
N GLY A 133 -0.10 0.10 -27.67
CA GLY A 133 -0.40 1.26 -26.83
C GLY A 133 0.24 1.21 -25.44
N SER A 134 -0.38 1.92 -24.49
CA SER A 134 0.20 2.22 -23.17
C SER A 134 -0.58 1.67 -21.98
N MET A 135 -1.48 0.70 -22.19
CA MET A 135 -2.31 0.18 -21.10
C MET A 135 -1.49 -0.60 -20.06
N LEU A 136 -1.78 -0.37 -18.77
CA LEU A 136 -1.24 -1.11 -17.64
C LEU A 136 -2.34 -1.32 -16.58
N PRO A 137 -2.76 -2.58 -16.29
CA PRO A 137 -2.42 -3.79 -17.03
C PRO A 137 -2.78 -3.73 -18.52
N LEU A 138 -1.93 -4.32 -19.36
CA LEU A 138 -2.24 -4.66 -20.74
C LEU A 138 -3.40 -5.66 -20.74
N PRO A 139 -4.41 -5.52 -21.61
CA PRO A 139 -5.49 -6.50 -21.68
C PRO A 139 -5.05 -7.88 -22.20
N GLN A 140 -5.81 -8.92 -21.89
CA GLN A 140 -5.66 -10.27 -22.48
C GLN A 140 -5.74 -10.25 -24.01
N SER A 141 -6.60 -9.40 -24.58
CA SER A 141 -6.66 -9.11 -26.01
C SER A 141 -6.95 -7.64 -26.25
N LEU A 142 -6.13 -7.00 -27.08
CA LEU A 142 -6.23 -5.60 -27.48
C LEU A 142 -6.05 -5.51 -29.01
N THR A 143 -6.90 -4.76 -29.68
CA THR A 143 -6.79 -4.48 -31.11
C THR A 143 -7.10 -3.01 -31.36
N ILE A 144 -6.07 -2.23 -31.67
CA ILE A 144 -6.21 -0.84 -32.13
C ILE A 144 -6.31 -0.91 -33.67
N ALA A 145 -7.51 -0.66 -34.20
CA ALA A 145 -7.78 -0.82 -35.63
C ALA A 145 -7.46 0.45 -36.45
N SER A 146 -7.37 1.59 -35.76
CA SER A 146 -6.97 2.87 -36.32
C SER A 146 -5.44 2.94 -36.53
N PRO A 147 -4.94 3.61 -37.58
CA PRO A 147 -3.50 3.82 -37.75
C PRO A 147 -2.94 4.68 -36.61
N PRO A 148 -1.65 4.55 -36.24
CA PRO A 148 -1.04 5.34 -35.18
C PRO A 148 -1.28 6.85 -35.37
N GLY A 149 -1.74 7.51 -34.30
CA GLY A 149 -2.13 8.92 -34.29
C GLY A 149 -3.62 9.19 -34.50
N ASP A 150 -4.40 8.24 -35.04
CA ASP A 150 -5.82 8.46 -35.32
C ASP A 150 -6.67 8.43 -34.04
N THR A 151 -7.18 9.61 -33.71
CA THR A 151 -7.90 9.93 -32.48
C THR A 151 -9.06 10.89 -32.75
N VAL A 152 -10.01 10.96 -31.83
CA VAL A 152 -11.08 11.97 -31.81
C VAL A 152 -10.86 12.95 -30.66
N ALA A 153 -11.24 14.22 -30.84
CA ALA A 153 -11.28 15.19 -29.76
C ALA A 153 -12.48 14.88 -28.86
N VAL A 154 -12.28 14.82 -27.54
CA VAL A 154 -13.36 14.50 -26.59
C VAL A 154 -13.34 15.46 -25.41
N ASN A 155 -14.51 15.80 -24.91
CA ASN A 155 -14.66 16.60 -23.70
C ASN A 155 -14.66 15.69 -22.46
N VAL A 156 -13.67 15.87 -21.58
CA VAL A 156 -13.43 14.96 -20.43
C VAL A 156 -14.44 15.10 -19.30
N ALA A 157 -15.30 16.13 -19.36
CA ALA A 157 -16.43 16.32 -18.46
C ALA A 157 -17.79 15.94 -19.11
N SER A 158 -17.78 15.36 -20.32
CA SER A 158 -18.99 15.08 -21.11
C SER A 158 -19.11 13.60 -21.49
N PHE A 159 -19.00 12.73 -20.50
CA PHE A 159 -19.30 11.31 -20.64
C PHE A 159 -20.75 11.04 -20.22
N SER A 160 -21.48 10.30 -21.05
CA SER A 160 -22.88 9.94 -20.80
C SER A 160 -23.00 8.42 -20.75
N HIS A 161 -23.65 7.90 -19.70
CA HIS A 161 -23.75 6.47 -19.43
C HIS A 161 -25.18 5.98 -19.62
N HIS A 162 -25.34 4.91 -20.40
CA HIS A 162 -26.59 4.17 -20.54
C HIS A 162 -26.33 2.70 -20.27
N VAL A 163 -26.72 2.22 -19.09
CA VAL A 163 -26.46 0.86 -18.61
C VAL A 163 -27.76 0.05 -18.62
N THR A 164 -27.68 -1.20 -19.06
CA THR A 164 -28.79 -2.15 -19.11
C THR A 164 -28.41 -3.48 -18.46
N GLY A 165 -29.40 -4.29 -18.06
CA GLY A 165 -29.23 -5.65 -17.54
C GLY A 165 -28.88 -5.74 -16.04
N ALA A 166 -28.05 -4.83 -15.51
CA ALA A 166 -28.01 -4.61 -14.08
C ALA A 166 -29.37 -4.06 -13.60
N ALA A 167 -29.80 -4.47 -12.41
CA ALA A 167 -30.78 -3.67 -11.68
C ALA A 167 -30.18 -2.26 -11.48
N ASP A 168 -30.98 -1.22 -11.72
CA ASP A 168 -30.58 0.17 -11.49
C ASP A 168 -30.19 0.33 -10.03
N SER A 169 -28.87 0.32 -9.79
CA SER A 169 -28.28 0.17 -8.47
C SER A 169 -27.36 1.34 -8.23
N THR A 170 -27.44 1.88 -7.02
CA THR A 170 -26.63 3.02 -6.58
C THR A 170 -25.15 2.78 -6.86
N LEU A 171 -24.67 1.55 -6.65
CA LEU A 171 -23.28 1.15 -6.95
C LEU A 171 -22.85 1.41 -8.41
N VAL A 172 -23.73 1.21 -9.40
CA VAL A 172 -23.41 1.51 -10.81
C VAL A 172 -23.33 3.02 -11.05
N GLN A 173 -24.17 3.80 -10.37
CA GLN A 173 -24.17 5.28 -10.41
C GLN A 173 -22.93 5.84 -9.69
N ASP A 174 -22.55 5.27 -8.54
CA ASP A 174 -21.34 5.60 -7.80
C ASP A 174 -20.07 5.26 -8.62
N MET A 175 -20.07 4.13 -9.33
CA MET A 175 -18.99 3.76 -10.26
C MET A 175 -18.86 4.72 -11.45
N GLN A 176 -19.96 5.28 -11.93
CA GLN A 176 -19.96 6.32 -12.97
C GLN A 176 -19.39 7.63 -12.42
N ALA A 177 -19.87 8.10 -11.26
CA ALA A 177 -19.36 9.30 -10.60
C ALA A 177 -17.86 9.21 -10.29
N ALA A 178 -17.37 8.04 -9.84
CA ALA A 178 -15.94 7.79 -9.62
C ALA A 178 -15.11 7.79 -10.93
N PHE A 179 -15.69 7.37 -12.05
CA PHE A 179 -15.07 7.47 -13.36
C PHE A 179 -15.03 8.94 -13.84
N ASP A 180 -16.13 9.68 -13.68
CA ASP A 180 -16.22 11.09 -14.06
C ASP A 180 -15.27 11.98 -13.24
N GLU A 181 -15.15 11.76 -11.92
CA GLU A 181 -14.15 12.42 -11.07
C GLU A 181 -12.74 12.18 -11.63
N HIS A 182 -12.42 10.93 -11.96
CA HIS A 182 -11.09 10.60 -12.47
C HIS A 182 -10.83 11.16 -13.87
N MET A 183 -11.84 11.18 -14.76
CA MET A 183 -11.75 11.84 -16.06
C MET A 183 -11.53 13.35 -15.91
N ALA A 184 -12.23 14.00 -14.98
CA ALA A 184 -12.03 15.41 -14.66
C ALA A 184 -10.61 15.71 -14.16
N THR A 185 -9.92 14.78 -13.46
CA THR A 185 -8.51 15.00 -13.08
C THR A 185 -7.58 15.23 -14.28
N LYS A 186 -7.90 14.70 -15.47
CA LYS A 186 -7.11 14.91 -16.69
C LYS A 186 -7.12 16.37 -17.15
N MET A 187 -8.05 17.22 -16.69
CA MET A 187 -8.04 18.66 -16.99
C MET A 187 -6.78 19.35 -16.44
N LYS A 188 -6.14 18.80 -15.40
CA LYS A 188 -4.87 19.31 -14.85
C LYS A 188 -3.71 19.31 -15.86
N LEU A 189 -3.78 18.48 -16.90
CA LEU A 189 -2.78 18.40 -17.97
C LEU A 189 -2.83 19.60 -18.94
N ALA A 190 -3.95 20.33 -18.99
CA ALA A 190 -4.20 21.39 -19.95
C ALA A 190 -3.53 22.74 -19.56
N MET A 191 -2.20 22.73 -19.44
CA MET A 191 -1.46 23.93 -19.02
C MET A 191 -1.60 25.09 -20.03
N GLY A 192 -1.83 26.29 -19.49
CA GLY A 192 -1.91 27.53 -20.28
C GLY A 192 -3.27 27.85 -20.90
N GLY A 193 -4.36 27.26 -20.39
CA GLY A 193 -5.73 27.61 -20.78
C GLY A 193 -6.36 26.61 -21.75
N VAL A 194 -7.67 26.41 -21.55
CA VAL A 194 -8.51 25.35 -22.13
C VAL A 194 -9.49 25.95 -23.15
N ALA A 195 -9.70 25.21 -24.23
CA ALA A 195 -10.96 25.24 -24.98
C ALA A 195 -11.40 23.78 -25.17
N ASP A 196 -12.17 23.25 -24.21
CA ASP A 196 -12.62 21.85 -24.25
C ASP A 196 -13.83 21.71 -25.18
N GLN A 197 -13.55 21.87 -26.48
CA GLN A 197 -14.50 21.77 -27.59
C GLN A 197 -14.45 20.36 -28.23
N GLY A 198 -14.03 19.35 -27.47
CA GLY A 198 -14.14 17.97 -27.89
C GLY A 198 -15.59 17.48 -27.88
N ASP A 199 -15.87 16.40 -28.61
CA ASP A 199 -17.19 15.80 -28.66
C ASP A 199 -17.56 15.15 -27.32
N SER A 200 -18.87 15.08 -27.02
CA SER A 200 -19.38 14.26 -25.91
C SER A 200 -19.24 12.77 -26.23
N VAL A 201 -18.92 11.96 -25.23
CA VAL A 201 -18.76 10.50 -25.37
C VAL A 201 -19.99 9.78 -24.84
N LYS A 202 -20.50 8.82 -25.62
CA LYS A 202 -21.64 7.97 -25.24
C LYS A 202 -21.19 6.57 -24.89
N VAL A 203 -21.24 6.23 -23.61
CA VAL A 203 -20.98 4.90 -23.05
C VAL A 203 -22.28 4.12 -22.98
N VAL A 204 -22.39 3.04 -23.75
CA VAL A 204 -23.51 2.09 -23.71
C VAL A 204 -23.02 0.78 -23.11
N ALA A 205 -23.59 0.35 -21.99
CA ALA A 205 -23.15 -0.85 -21.28
C ALA A 205 -24.28 -1.88 -21.10
N THR A 206 -23.92 -3.15 -21.19
CA THR A 206 -24.77 -4.28 -20.79
C THR A 206 -24.07 -5.04 -19.67
N ILE A 207 -24.77 -5.24 -18.55
CA ILE A 207 -24.29 -6.00 -17.40
C ILE A 207 -25.22 -7.20 -17.22
N ALA A 208 -24.70 -8.43 -17.35
CA ALA A 208 -25.55 -9.62 -17.42
C ALA A 208 -26.17 -10.05 -16.07
N SER A 209 -25.50 -9.76 -14.95
CA SER A 209 -25.95 -10.11 -13.60
C SER A 209 -26.38 -8.87 -12.82
N SER A 210 -27.51 -8.98 -12.11
CA SER A 210 -27.95 -7.99 -11.11
C SER A 210 -27.22 -8.11 -9.77
N SER A 211 -26.27 -9.05 -9.60
CA SER A 211 -25.52 -9.21 -8.35
C SER A 211 -24.50 -8.09 -8.18
N VAL A 212 -24.52 -7.47 -6.99
CA VAL A 212 -23.54 -6.47 -6.52
C VAL A 212 -22.57 -7.04 -5.48
N ALA A 213 -22.62 -8.35 -5.24
CA ALA A 213 -21.71 -9.04 -4.32
C ALA A 213 -20.29 -9.11 -4.92
N LEU A 214 -19.31 -8.65 -4.13
CA LEU A 214 -17.89 -8.80 -4.43
C LEU A 214 -17.35 -9.92 -3.55
N THR A 215 -16.88 -10.99 -4.17
CA THR A 215 -16.40 -12.23 -3.54
C THR A 215 -15.15 -12.72 -4.26
N LEU A 216 -14.52 -13.80 -3.78
CA LEU A 216 -13.42 -14.48 -4.49
C LEU A 216 -13.81 -14.97 -5.88
N ASP A 217 -15.06 -15.38 -6.07
CA ASP A 217 -15.57 -15.97 -7.32
C ASP A 217 -16.34 -14.99 -8.22
N THR A 218 -16.33 -13.69 -7.89
CA THR A 218 -16.92 -12.64 -8.73
C THR A 218 -16.27 -12.61 -10.10
N ASP A 219 -17.08 -12.66 -11.15
CA ASP A 219 -16.60 -12.60 -12.53
C ASP A 219 -16.26 -11.15 -12.93
N GLU A 220 -14.97 -10.90 -13.13
CA GLU A 220 -14.39 -9.58 -13.44
C GLU A 220 -14.13 -9.37 -14.95
N SER A 221 -14.64 -10.25 -15.82
CA SER A 221 -14.44 -10.15 -17.28
C SER A 221 -15.30 -9.09 -17.95
N TYR A 222 -14.78 -8.53 -19.04
CA TYR A 222 -15.49 -7.57 -19.89
C TYR A 222 -14.99 -7.55 -21.35
N GLU A 223 -15.85 -7.06 -22.24
CA GLU A 223 -15.49 -6.53 -23.56
C GLU A 223 -15.72 -5.02 -23.59
N LEU A 224 -14.81 -4.29 -24.23
CA LEU A 224 -14.96 -2.85 -24.51
C LEU A 224 -14.62 -2.60 -25.98
N SER A 225 -15.44 -1.83 -26.68
CA SER A 225 -15.15 -1.36 -28.03
C SER A 225 -15.45 0.12 -28.20
N ILE A 226 -14.56 0.86 -28.85
CA ILE A 226 -14.76 2.27 -29.21
C ILE A 226 -14.93 2.38 -30.73
N ALA A 227 -15.94 3.15 -31.15
CA ALA A 227 -16.15 3.57 -32.52
C ALA A 227 -16.43 5.08 -32.54
N SER A 228 -15.41 5.86 -32.90
CA SER A 228 -15.42 7.33 -32.80
C SER A 228 -15.71 7.80 -31.37
N THR A 229 -16.91 8.33 -31.10
CA THR A 229 -17.32 8.88 -29.79
C THR A 229 -18.33 7.97 -29.07
N SER A 230 -18.60 6.78 -29.60
CA SER A 230 -19.41 5.76 -28.93
C SER A 230 -18.52 4.67 -28.35
N VAL A 231 -18.71 4.39 -27.06
CA VAL A 231 -18.08 3.28 -26.33
C VAL A 231 -19.16 2.26 -26.02
N THR A 232 -18.93 1.00 -26.37
CA THR A 232 -19.80 -0.12 -25.99
C THR A 232 -19.06 -1.01 -25.00
N ILE A 233 -19.72 -1.40 -23.90
CA ILE A 233 -19.18 -2.28 -22.86
C ILE A 233 -20.13 -3.46 -22.66
N SER A 234 -19.59 -4.67 -22.58
CA SER A 234 -20.32 -5.86 -22.14
C SER A 234 -19.58 -6.48 -20.97
N ALA A 235 -20.28 -6.77 -19.87
CA ALA A 235 -19.69 -7.38 -18.68
C ALA A 235 -20.66 -8.36 -18.02
N LYS A 236 -20.13 -9.39 -17.35
CA LYS A 236 -20.97 -10.35 -16.63
C LYS A 236 -21.46 -9.80 -15.29
N THR A 237 -20.67 -8.94 -14.63
CA THR A 237 -21.02 -8.28 -13.36
C THR A 237 -20.70 -6.79 -13.40
N VAL A 238 -21.18 -6.05 -12.41
CA VAL A 238 -20.84 -4.62 -12.22
C VAL A 238 -19.33 -4.38 -12.10
N PHE A 239 -18.57 -5.37 -11.62
CA PHE A 239 -17.12 -5.26 -11.44
C PHE A 239 -16.35 -5.41 -12.76
N GLY A 240 -16.82 -6.24 -13.69
CA GLY A 240 -16.33 -6.24 -15.07
C GLY A 240 -16.59 -4.91 -15.78
N TYR A 241 -17.79 -4.33 -15.62
CA TYR A 241 -18.10 -2.98 -16.15
C TYR A 241 -17.16 -1.92 -15.56
N ARG A 242 -16.92 -1.97 -14.26
CA ARG A 242 -15.99 -1.07 -13.57
C ARG A 242 -14.55 -1.20 -14.09
N HIS A 243 -14.07 -2.42 -14.39
CA HIS A 243 -12.75 -2.63 -14.98
C HIS A 243 -12.66 -2.12 -16.42
N ALA A 244 -13.77 -2.21 -17.18
CA ALA A 244 -13.88 -1.59 -18.50
C ALA A 244 -13.75 -0.06 -18.42
N LEU A 245 -14.37 0.59 -17.42
CA LEU A 245 -14.19 2.03 -17.16
C LEU A 245 -12.73 2.37 -16.82
N ALA A 246 -12.07 1.58 -15.96
CA ALA A 246 -10.65 1.76 -15.64
C ALA A 246 -9.74 1.64 -16.88
N SER A 247 -10.12 0.83 -17.87
CA SER A 247 -9.45 0.78 -19.17
C SER A 247 -9.80 1.95 -20.10
N LEU A 248 -11.06 2.42 -20.12
CA LEU A 248 -11.49 3.58 -20.92
C LEU A 248 -10.70 4.84 -20.55
N VAL A 249 -10.45 5.06 -19.26
CA VAL A 249 -9.58 6.13 -18.74
C VAL A 249 -8.19 6.14 -19.39
N GLN A 250 -7.62 4.97 -19.68
CA GLN A 250 -6.27 4.84 -20.26
C GLN A 250 -6.26 5.07 -21.78
N LEU A 251 -7.44 5.11 -22.41
CA LEU A 251 -7.66 5.35 -23.84
C LEU A 251 -8.02 6.81 -24.15
N VAL A 252 -7.93 7.71 -23.16
CA VAL A 252 -8.09 9.17 -23.30
C VAL A 252 -6.91 9.89 -22.65
N ASP A 253 -6.24 10.77 -23.37
CA ASP A 253 -5.13 11.57 -22.82
C ASP A 253 -5.00 12.95 -23.52
N TRP A 254 -4.17 13.83 -22.96
CA TRP A 254 -3.96 15.17 -23.46
C TRP A 254 -3.03 15.20 -24.69
N CYS A 255 -3.38 16.00 -25.70
CA CYS A 255 -2.52 16.24 -26.87
C CYS A 255 -2.03 17.68 -26.89
N ASP A 256 -0.75 17.88 -26.53
CA ASP A 256 -0.11 19.21 -26.50
C ASP A 256 -0.11 19.92 -27.86
N ILE A 257 0.00 19.18 -28.96
CA ILE A 257 0.02 19.73 -30.33
C ILE A 257 -1.34 20.35 -30.68
N THR A 258 -2.44 19.66 -30.36
CA THR A 258 -3.81 20.12 -30.67
C THR A 258 -4.48 20.83 -29.50
N ARG A 259 -3.77 21.02 -28.38
CA ARG A 259 -4.23 21.60 -27.10
C ARG A 259 -5.63 21.13 -26.66
N SER A 260 -5.84 19.82 -26.71
CA SER A 260 -7.14 19.19 -26.40
C SER A 260 -6.96 17.74 -25.97
N HIS A 261 -7.92 17.22 -25.21
CA HIS A 261 -7.99 15.79 -24.89
C HIS A 261 -8.42 14.97 -26.11
N ARG A 262 -7.84 13.78 -26.24
CA ARG A 262 -7.97 12.90 -27.39
C ARG A 262 -8.28 11.48 -26.93
N MET A 263 -9.22 10.81 -27.58
CA MET A 263 -9.56 9.41 -27.39
C MET A 263 -9.14 8.59 -28.61
N VAL A 264 -8.67 7.34 -28.41
CA VAL A 264 -8.41 6.40 -29.52
C VAL A 264 -9.70 6.20 -30.34
N ARG A 265 -9.67 6.42 -31.66
CA ARG A 265 -10.90 6.38 -32.48
C ARG A 265 -11.52 4.99 -32.55
N THR A 266 -10.70 3.96 -32.76
CA THR A 266 -11.17 2.59 -32.98
C THR A 266 -10.32 1.58 -32.24
N VAL A 267 -10.90 0.94 -31.22
CA VAL A 267 -10.23 -0.11 -30.45
C VAL A 267 -11.24 -1.18 -30.01
N LYS A 268 -10.79 -2.44 -29.97
CA LYS A 268 -11.48 -3.55 -29.29
C LYS A 268 -10.59 -4.10 -28.18
N VAL A 269 -11.20 -4.34 -27.02
CA VAL A 269 -10.60 -4.95 -25.83
C VAL A 269 -11.47 -6.13 -25.40
N VAL A 270 -10.86 -7.28 -25.14
CA VAL A 270 -11.50 -8.43 -24.49
C VAL A 270 -10.58 -8.83 -23.35
N ASP A 271 -11.08 -8.77 -22.11
CA ASP A 271 -10.19 -8.78 -20.94
C ASP A 271 -10.80 -9.51 -19.73
N LYS A 272 -9.90 -10.12 -18.94
CA LYS A 272 -10.20 -10.81 -17.67
C LYS A 272 -8.92 -10.99 -16.87
N PRO A 273 -8.97 -11.04 -15.53
CA PRO A 273 -7.79 -11.34 -14.74
C PRO A 273 -7.36 -12.81 -14.89
N ALA A 274 -6.05 -13.04 -14.78
CA ALA A 274 -5.46 -14.37 -14.65
C ALA A 274 -5.66 -14.95 -13.24
N TYR A 275 -5.65 -14.10 -12.22
CA TYR A 275 -5.80 -14.49 -10.81
C TYR A 275 -6.95 -13.74 -10.13
N LYS A 276 -7.67 -14.43 -9.24
CA LYS A 276 -8.84 -13.90 -8.50
C LYS A 276 -8.43 -12.92 -7.40
N PHE A 277 -7.31 -13.18 -6.74
CA PHE A 277 -6.79 -12.39 -5.62
C PHE A 277 -5.62 -11.53 -6.09
N ARG A 278 -5.79 -10.20 -6.07
CA ARG A 278 -4.78 -9.24 -6.54
C ARG A 278 -4.66 -8.13 -5.49
N GLY A 279 -3.86 -8.43 -4.48
CA GLY A 279 -3.87 -7.74 -3.20
C GLY A 279 -2.81 -6.66 -3.01
N VAL A 280 -3.11 -5.73 -2.10
CA VAL A 280 -2.12 -4.92 -1.38
C VAL A 280 -2.53 -4.93 0.09
N MET A 281 -1.60 -5.32 0.95
CA MET A 281 -1.74 -5.19 2.39
C MET A 281 -1.19 -3.84 2.86
N LEU A 282 -1.93 -3.18 3.74
CA LEU A 282 -1.40 -2.07 4.55
C LEU A 282 -1.54 -2.43 6.03
N ASP A 283 -0.41 -2.50 6.71
CA ASP A 283 -0.35 -2.42 8.16
C ASP A 283 -0.65 -0.98 8.61
N THR A 284 -1.53 -0.87 9.60
CA THR A 284 -1.93 0.41 10.21
C THR A 284 -1.78 0.39 11.73
N ALA A 285 -1.20 -0.69 12.26
CA ALA A 285 -1.04 -0.96 13.67
C ALA A 285 0.36 -0.60 14.17
N ARG A 286 1.42 -0.82 13.40
CA ARG A 286 2.77 -0.30 13.74
C ARG A 286 2.88 1.21 13.50
N ASN A 287 2.23 1.75 12.48
CA ASN A 287 2.05 3.19 12.28
C ASN A 287 0.66 3.53 11.71
N PHE A 288 -0.04 4.45 12.36
CA PHE A 288 -1.39 4.87 11.95
C PHE A 288 -1.39 5.57 10.59
N HIS A 289 -2.42 5.28 9.78
CA HIS A 289 -2.65 5.88 8.47
C HIS A 289 -4.04 6.51 8.38
N SER A 290 -4.16 7.76 7.92
CA SER A 290 -5.44 8.46 7.86
C SER A 290 -6.42 7.82 6.86
N MET A 291 -7.72 8.01 7.10
CA MET A 291 -8.77 7.59 6.15
C MET A 291 -8.61 8.22 4.76
N ALA A 292 -7.95 9.39 4.66
CA ALA A 292 -7.64 10.02 3.39
C ALA A 292 -6.53 9.27 2.63
N ALA A 293 -5.51 8.76 3.33
CA ALA A 293 -4.49 7.89 2.76
C ALA A 293 -5.08 6.54 2.32
N ILE A 294 -5.86 5.87 3.17
CA ILE A 294 -6.46 4.57 2.85
C ILE A 294 -7.38 4.67 1.63
N LYS A 295 -8.24 5.71 1.54
CA LYS A 295 -9.06 5.96 0.34
C LYS A 295 -8.20 6.24 -0.91
N ARG A 296 -7.12 7.02 -0.79
CA ARG A 296 -6.21 7.32 -1.91
C ARG A 296 -5.53 6.04 -2.44
N LEU A 297 -5.08 5.17 -1.54
CA LEU A 297 -4.54 3.84 -1.87
C LEU A 297 -5.58 3.00 -2.61
N VAL A 298 -6.75 2.78 -2.02
CA VAL A 298 -7.85 1.96 -2.56
C VAL A 298 -8.34 2.44 -3.93
N ARG A 299 -8.48 3.75 -4.12
CA ARG A 299 -8.84 4.35 -5.42
C ARG A 299 -7.81 4.00 -6.50
N THR A 300 -6.52 4.14 -6.18
CA THR A 300 -5.40 3.89 -7.10
C THR A 300 -5.20 2.41 -7.38
N MET A 301 -5.37 1.54 -6.37
CA MET A 301 -5.45 0.08 -6.54
C MET A 301 -6.49 -0.28 -7.60
N GLY A 302 -7.69 0.28 -7.46
CA GLY A 302 -8.77 0.07 -8.41
C GLY A 302 -8.47 0.59 -9.82
N MET A 303 -7.79 1.74 -9.98
CA MET A 303 -7.35 2.22 -11.30
C MET A 303 -6.45 1.19 -12.04
N HIS A 304 -5.67 0.41 -11.28
CA HIS A 304 -4.81 -0.65 -11.79
C HIS A 304 -5.46 -2.05 -11.72
N LYS A 305 -6.76 -2.15 -11.42
CA LYS A 305 -7.53 -3.41 -11.32
C LYS A 305 -7.05 -4.38 -10.23
N LEU A 306 -6.29 -3.90 -9.24
CA LEU A 306 -6.10 -4.59 -7.97
C LEU A 306 -7.45 -4.61 -7.23
N ASN A 307 -7.78 -5.71 -6.54
CA ASN A 307 -9.15 -5.98 -6.09
C ASN A 307 -9.25 -6.47 -4.63
N ARG A 308 -8.14 -6.56 -3.90
CA ARG A 308 -8.11 -6.87 -2.47
C ARG A 308 -7.30 -5.83 -1.73
N PHE A 309 -7.92 -5.16 -0.77
CA PHE A 309 -7.23 -4.36 0.23
C PHE A 309 -7.23 -5.17 1.52
N HIS A 310 -6.09 -5.77 1.81
CA HIS A 310 -5.87 -6.45 3.07
C HIS A 310 -5.47 -5.38 4.09
N TRP A 311 -6.28 -5.22 5.11
CA TRP A 311 -6.07 -4.23 6.14
C TRP A 311 -5.56 -4.95 7.38
N HIS A 312 -4.25 -4.83 7.63
CA HIS A 312 -3.65 -5.30 8.88
C HIS A 312 -3.89 -4.21 9.94
N ILE A 313 -4.93 -4.42 10.76
CA ILE A 313 -5.53 -3.35 11.55
C ILE A 313 -4.98 -3.28 12.97
N THR A 314 -4.58 -4.42 13.55
CA THR A 314 -4.15 -4.54 14.94
C THR A 314 -2.89 -5.37 15.05
N ASP A 315 -2.00 -5.00 15.97
CA ASP A 315 -0.73 -5.66 16.23
C ASP A 315 -0.41 -5.53 17.74
N SER A 316 0.69 -6.12 18.20
CA SER A 316 1.31 -5.80 19.49
C SER A 316 1.42 -4.30 19.75
N SER A 317 1.65 -3.50 18.70
CA SER A 317 1.99 -2.09 18.79
C SER A 317 0.78 -1.16 19.00
N SER A 318 -0.39 -1.46 18.42
CA SER A 318 -1.63 -0.70 18.66
C SER A 318 -2.91 -1.45 18.25
N PHE A 319 -4.06 -0.98 18.77
CA PHE A 319 -5.41 -1.48 18.47
C PHE A 319 -6.36 -0.33 18.02
N PRO A 320 -6.22 0.20 16.80
CA PRO A 320 -6.90 1.41 16.35
C PRO A 320 -8.37 1.22 15.91
N ILE A 321 -8.87 0.01 15.63
CA ILE A 321 -10.26 -0.21 15.17
C ILE A 321 -11.27 -0.22 16.32
N GLU A 322 -12.32 0.59 16.21
CA GLU A 322 -13.37 0.74 17.22
C GLU A 322 -14.13 -0.57 17.47
N ILE A 323 -13.99 -1.12 18.68
CA ILE A 323 -14.76 -2.26 19.18
C ILE A 323 -15.78 -1.75 20.20
N LYS A 324 -17.07 -1.79 19.85
CA LYS A 324 -18.14 -1.18 20.66
C LYS A 324 -18.60 -2.04 21.82
N PHE A 325 -18.61 -3.36 21.67
CA PHE A 325 -18.96 -4.23 22.79
C PHE A 325 -17.93 -4.17 23.92
N GLU A 326 -16.67 -3.81 23.61
CA GLU A 326 -15.57 -3.72 24.58
C GLU A 326 -14.61 -2.55 24.24
N PRO A 327 -14.94 -1.31 24.65
CA PRO A 327 -14.11 -0.14 24.36
C PRO A 327 -12.70 -0.17 24.98
N LYS A 328 -12.42 -1.09 25.92
CA LYS A 328 -11.08 -1.21 26.53
C LYS A 328 -9.99 -1.56 25.51
N PHE A 329 -10.31 -2.26 24.43
CA PHE A 329 -9.39 -2.48 23.30
C PHE A 329 -8.79 -1.16 22.79
N ASN A 330 -9.62 -0.15 22.53
CA ASN A 330 -9.15 1.13 22.03
C ASN A 330 -8.56 2.03 23.13
N LEU A 331 -9.14 2.03 24.33
CA LEU A 331 -8.66 2.85 25.45
C LEU A 331 -7.23 2.48 25.88
N TYR A 332 -6.86 1.21 25.76
CA TYR A 332 -5.52 0.70 26.10
C TYR A 332 -4.65 0.43 24.86
N GLY A 333 -5.22 0.50 23.65
CA GLY A 333 -4.55 0.13 22.41
C GLY A 333 -4.27 1.26 21.43
N ASN A 334 -5.00 2.39 21.48
CA ASN A 334 -4.75 3.50 20.56
C ASN A 334 -3.47 4.27 20.92
N TYR A 335 -2.69 4.69 19.91
CA TYR A 335 -1.57 5.61 20.13
C TYR A 335 -2.01 6.98 20.67
N GLN A 336 -3.09 7.52 20.11
CA GLN A 336 -3.69 8.81 20.47
C GLN A 336 -5.21 8.74 20.24
N SER A 337 -5.98 9.63 20.87
CA SER A 337 -7.46 9.60 20.81
C SER A 337 -8.05 9.81 19.42
N ASP A 338 -7.29 10.43 18.50
CA ASP A 338 -7.66 10.68 17.10
C ASP A 338 -7.04 9.67 16.12
N MET A 339 -6.14 8.80 16.59
CA MET A 339 -5.56 7.69 15.82
C MET A 339 -6.42 6.44 15.95
N ALA A 340 -7.67 6.54 15.50
CA ALA A 340 -8.67 5.48 15.61
C ALA A 340 -9.54 5.38 14.33
N TYR A 341 -9.96 4.15 14.01
CA TYR A 341 -10.91 3.85 12.94
C TYR A 341 -12.27 3.53 13.56
N SER A 342 -13.16 4.52 13.61
CA SER A 342 -14.54 4.28 14.03
C SER A 342 -15.25 3.29 13.10
N GLN A 343 -16.26 2.57 13.59
CA GLN A 343 -17.11 1.72 12.74
C GLN A 343 -17.77 2.51 11.60
N ALA A 344 -17.95 3.83 11.74
CA ALA A 344 -18.42 4.69 10.66
C ALA A 344 -17.34 4.83 9.57
N ASN A 345 -16.07 5.01 9.96
CA ASN A 345 -14.95 5.00 9.02
C ASN A 345 -14.79 3.65 8.32
N VAL A 346 -14.93 2.54 9.05
CA VAL A 346 -14.88 1.17 8.49
C VAL A 346 -15.97 0.98 7.43
N LYS A 347 -17.23 1.30 7.75
CA LYS A 347 -18.34 1.21 6.79
C LYS A 347 -18.13 2.12 5.57
N GLU A 348 -17.58 3.30 5.78
CA GLU A 348 -17.26 4.25 4.71
C GLU A 348 -16.19 3.69 3.75
N ILE A 349 -15.08 3.12 4.26
CA ILE A 349 -14.04 2.56 3.39
C ILE A 349 -14.50 1.27 2.71
N VAL A 350 -15.30 0.41 3.36
CA VAL A 350 -15.90 -0.77 2.72
C VAL A 350 -16.78 -0.37 1.54
N ALA A 351 -17.66 0.64 1.72
CA ALA A 351 -18.49 1.15 0.65
C ALA A 351 -17.67 1.79 -0.48
N PHE A 352 -16.71 2.67 -0.14
CA PHE A 352 -15.81 3.33 -1.09
C PHE A 352 -14.96 2.34 -1.89
N ALA A 353 -14.43 1.31 -1.24
CA ALA A 353 -13.66 0.25 -1.87
C ALA A 353 -14.51 -0.53 -2.88
N ARG A 354 -15.76 -0.85 -2.55
CA ARG A 354 -16.70 -1.53 -3.46
C ARG A 354 -16.94 -0.74 -4.76
N VAL A 355 -17.10 0.58 -4.67
CA VAL A 355 -17.20 1.47 -5.85
C VAL A 355 -15.95 1.36 -6.71
N HIS A 356 -14.77 1.30 -6.08
CA HIS A 356 -13.50 1.06 -6.75
C HIS A 356 -13.18 -0.43 -6.97
N GLY A 357 -14.16 -1.34 -6.93
CA GLY A 357 -13.98 -2.77 -7.22
C GLY A 357 -12.94 -3.48 -6.34
N VAL A 358 -12.69 -2.96 -5.14
CA VAL A 358 -11.79 -3.53 -4.14
C VAL A 358 -12.62 -4.07 -2.98
N GLN A 359 -12.35 -5.31 -2.57
CA GLN A 359 -12.90 -5.88 -1.35
C GLN A 359 -11.93 -5.61 -0.20
N VAL A 360 -12.46 -5.19 0.96
CA VAL A 360 -11.64 -4.96 2.17
C VAL A 360 -11.64 -6.22 3.03
N ILE A 361 -10.48 -6.85 3.16
CA ILE A 361 -10.26 -8.00 4.06
C ILE A 361 -9.66 -7.43 5.35
N PRO A 362 -10.36 -7.50 6.49
CA PRO A 362 -9.77 -7.15 7.78
C PRO A 362 -8.89 -8.29 8.30
N GLU A 363 -7.85 -7.90 9.02
CA GLU A 363 -7.05 -8.76 9.87
C GLU A 363 -7.09 -8.27 11.31
N VAL A 364 -7.30 -9.21 12.21
CA VAL A 364 -6.89 -9.09 13.62
C VAL A 364 -6.02 -10.30 13.89
N ASP A 365 -4.73 -10.05 14.08
CA ASP A 365 -3.74 -11.11 14.25
C ASP A 365 -3.87 -11.79 15.61
N ALA A 366 -3.71 -13.12 15.62
CA ALA A 366 -3.75 -13.94 16.82
C ALA A 366 -3.12 -15.33 16.58
N PRO A 367 -2.49 -15.94 17.60
CA PRO A 367 -2.30 -15.44 18.97
C PRO A 367 -0.99 -14.67 19.17
N ALA A 368 -0.10 -14.62 18.18
CA ALA A 368 1.02 -13.67 18.17
C ALA A 368 0.50 -12.24 17.94
N HIS A 369 1.40 -11.26 17.82
CA HIS A 369 1.06 -9.89 17.41
C HIS A 369 -0.10 -9.27 18.22
N ALA A 370 -0.17 -9.58 19.52
CA ALA A 370 -1.31 -9.23 20.38
C ALA A 370 -0.86 -8.71 21.75
N GLY A 371 -0.94 -7.39 21.91
CA GLY A 371 -0.34 -6.68 23.04
C GLY A 371 -1.15 -5.46 23.47
N ALA A 372 -0.91 -4.32 22.82
CA ALA A 372 -1.69 -3.10 23.02
C ALA A 372 -3.18 -3.39 22.79
N GLY A 373 -4.03 -2.92 23.72
CA GLY A 373 -5.46 -3.19 23.73
C GLY A 373 -5.87 -4.49 24.43
N TRP A 374 -4.94 -5.38 24.78
CA TRP A 374 -5.22 -6.62 25.54
C TRP A 374 -4.71 -6.59 26.99
N GLN A 375 -3.83 -5.66 27.34
CA GLN A 375 -3.13 -5.62 28.63
C GLN A 375 -3.99 -5.24 29.84
N TRP A 376 -5.24 -4.81 29.64
CA TRP A 376 -6.16 -4.39 30.70
C TRP A 376 -6.74 -5.55 31.53
N GLY A 377 -6.65 -6.80 31.06
CA GLY A 377 -7.34 -7.94 31.67
C GLY A 377 -7.22 -8.07 33.20
N PRO A 378 -6.00 -7.96 33.79
CA PRO A 378 -5.81 -8.04 35.24
C PRO A 378 -6.52 -6.93 36.04
N ASP A 379 -6.65 -5.71 35.50
CA ASP A 379 -7.31 -4.58 36.17
C ASP A 379 -8.84 -4.76 36.30
N TYR A 380 -9.42 -5.73 35.58
CA TYR A 380 -10.87 -5.98 35.48
C TYR A 380 -11.24 -7.43 35.83
N ASP A 381 -10.43 -8.11 36.65
CA ASP A 381 -10.67 -9.47 37.18
C ASP A 381 -10.88 -10.58 36.12
N VAL A 382 -10.49 -10.36 34.85
CA VAL A 382 -10.55 -11.38 33.78
C VAL A 382 -9.21 -12.09 33.54
N GLY A 383 -8.20 -11.81 34.37
CA GLY A 383 -6.86 -12.39 34.31
C GLY A 383 -6.00 -11.86 33.14
N GLU A 384 -4.81 -12.42 32.98
CA GLU A 384 -3.90 -12.04 31.89
C GLU A 384 -4.47 -12.51 30.54
N LEU A 385 -4.87 -11.57 29.68
CA LEU A 385 -5.36 -11.84 28.33
C LEU A 385 -4.22 -11.96 27.30
N THR A 386 -3.12 -11.25 27.54
CA THR A 386 -1.85 -11.31 26.80
C THR A 386 -0.71 -11.66 27.75
N LEU A 387 0.33 -12.30 27.22
CA LEU A 387 1.53 -12.79 27.88
C LEU A 387 2.76 -12.16 27.24
N CYS A 388 3.82 -11.98 28.03
CA CYS A 388 5.10 -11.39 27.58
C CYS A 388 4.95 -9.96 27.04
N TRP A 389 3.83 -9.29 27.35
CA TRP A 389 3.50 -7.96 26.87
C TRP A 389 4.57 -6.93 27.26
N ALA A 390 5.01 -6.16 26.27
CA ALA A 390 6.04 -5.12 26.39
C ALA A 390 7.40 -5.60 26.94
N ASN A 391 7.65 -6.92 26.97
CA ASN A 391 8.99 -7.44 27.20
C ASN A 391 9.91 -7.06 26.03
N ASN A 392 11.19 -6.85 26.32
CA ASN A 392 12.20 -6.55 25.32
C ASN A 392 12.72 -7.85 24.68
N PRO A 393 12.65 -8.03 23.35
CA PRO A 393 13.19 -9.21 22.68
C PRO A 393 14.69 -9.42 22.94
N LEU A 394 15.46 -8.36 23.19
CA LEU A 394 16.90 -8.47 23.46
C LEU A 394 17.24 -9.17 24.78
N ASP A 395 16.34 -9.13 25.77
CA ASP A 395 16.60 -9.76 27.07
C ASP A 395 16.45 -11.28 26.99
N ASN A 396 15.47 -11.74 26.20
CA ASN A 396 14.90 -13.08 26.36
C ASN A 396 14.52 -13.80 25.05
N HIS A 397 14.53 -13.10 23.91
CA HIS A 397 14.08 -13.57 22.59
C HIS A 397 12.67 -14.19 22.63
N GLU A 398 11.72 -13.46 23.24
CA GLU A 398 10.31 -13.86 23.37
C GLU A 398 9.43 -13.41 22.18
N CYS A 399 9.98 -12.63 21.26
CA CYS A 399 9.40 -12.17 19.99
C CYS A 399 10.54 -11.80 18.99
N PHE A 400 10.23 -11.56 17.71
CA PHE A 400 11.22 -11.02 16.75
C PHE A 400 11.40 -9.50 16.91
N GLU A 401 10.33 -8.77 17.19
CA GLU A 401 10.32 -7.30 17.29
C GLU A 401 9.55 -6.78 18.52
N ALA A 402 9.93 -5.59 18.98
CA ALA A 402 9.31 -4.96 20.15
C ALA A 402 8.09 -4.11 19.77
N PRO A 403 7.02 -4.07 20.58
CA PRO A 403 6.86 -4.77 21.86
C PRO A 403 6.51 -6.26 21.69
N CYS A 404 7.09 -7.16 22.50
CA CYS A 404 6.58 -8.53 22.57
C CYS A 404 5.12 -8.54 23.06
N GLY A 405 4.32 -9.52 22.63
CA GLY A 405 2.98 -9.78 23.16
C GLY A 405 2.28 -10.92 22.41
N GLN A 406 1.75 -11.89 23.15
CA GLN A 406 0.93 -12.98 22.60
C GLN A 406 -0.28 -13.24 23.48
N LEU A 407 -1.43 -13.56 22.91
CA LEU A 407 -2.62 -13.96 23.67
C LEU A 407 -2.34 -15.15 24.58
N ASN A 408 -3.05 -15.18 25.71
CA ASN A 408 -3.00 -16.28 26.68
C ASN A 408 -3.98 -17.39 26.26
N PRO A 409 -3.53 -18.51 25.66
CA PRO A 409 -4.43 -19.57 25.19
C PRO A 409 -5.11 -20.34 26.35
N MET A 410 -4.66 -20.13 27.59
CA MET A 410 -5.19 -20.77 28.80
C MET A 410 -6.26 -19.92 29.51
N ASN A 411 -6.51 -18.69 29.06
CA ASN A 411 -7.53 -17.81 29.63
C ASN A 411 -8.83 -17.89 28.81
N GLU A 412 -9.87 -18.47 29.40
CA GLU A 412 -11.17 -18.64 28.74
C GLU A 412 -11.79 -17.31 28.24
N ASN A 413 -11.53 -16.20 28.93
CA ASN A 413 -12.03 -14.87 28.53
C ASN A 413 -11.49 -14.42 27.16
N VAL A 414 -10.30 -14.88 26.75
CA VAL A 414 -9.73 -14.56 25.43
C VAL A 414 -10.65 -15.08 24.32
N TYR A 415 -11.15 -16.32 24.43
CA TYR A 415 -12.02 -16.90 23.42
C TYR A 415 -13.39 -16.21 23.35
N ASP A 416 -13.94 -15.81 24.50
CA ASP A 416 -15.21 -15.07 24.58
C ASP A 416 -15.10 -13.65 24.02
N LEU A 417 -13.95 -13.00 24.20
CA LEU A 417 -13.65 -11.69 23.62
C LEU A 417 -13.45 -11.80 22.09
N LEU A 418 -12.66 -12.77 21.63
CA LEU A 418 -12.42 -13.01 20.21
C LEU A 418 -13.72 -13.37 19.46
N ASP A 419 -14.60 -14.19 20.04
CA ASP A 419 -15.89 -14.56 19.42
C ASP A 419 -16.80 -13.33 19.24
N LYS A 420 -16.98 -12.53 20.29
CA LYS A 420 -17.76 -11.28 20.22
C LYS A 420 -17.15 -10.28 19.23
N MET A 421 -15.83 -10.16 19.20
CA MET A 421 -15.10 -9.31 18.25
C MET A 421 -15.30 -9.78 16.81
N TRP A 422 -15.15 -11.07 16.52
CA TRP A 422 -15.37 -11.61 15.18
C TRP A 422 -16.83 -11.49 14.73
N ILE A 423 -17.82 -11.61 15.64
CA ILE A 423 -19.22 -11.31 15.37
C ILE A 423 -19.40 -9.83 15.00
N GLU A 424 -18.80 -8.90 15.76
CA GLU A 424 -18.89 -7.46 15.50
C GLU A 424 -18.22 -7.07 14.17
N LEU A 425 -16.99 -7.52 13.93
CA LEU A 425 -16.23 -7.26 12.69
C LEU A 425 -16.92 -7.90 11.47
N ALA A 426 -17.48 -9.10 11.58
CA ALA A 426 -18.29 -9.69 10.51
C ALA A 426 -19.56 -8.86 10.19
N GLY A 427 -20.05 -8.04 11.11
CA GLY A 427 -21.12 -7.06 10.87
C GLY A 427 -20.66 -5.77 10.17
N LEU A 428 -19.35 -5.52 10.06
CA LEU A 428 -18.76 -4.32 9.45
C LEU A 428 -18.19 -4.57 8.05
N PHE A 429 -17.58 -5.74 7.83
CA PHE A 429 -16.92 -6.11 6.58
C PHE A 429 -17.75 -7.14 5.80
N ASP A 430 -18.08 -6.83 4.55
CA ASP A 430 -18.85 -7.69 3.64
C ASP A 430 -18.00 -8.71 2.86
N SER A 431 -16.72 -8.83 3.23
CA SER A 431 -15.78 -9.79 2.66
C SER A 431 -16.16 -11.25 2.95
N ASP A 432 -16.02 -12.12 1.95
CA ASP A 432 -16.11 -13.57 2.08
C ASP A 432 -14.84 -14.21 2.69
N VAL A 433 -13.79 -13.40 2.93
CA VAL A 433 -12.54 -13.77 3.61
C VAL A 433 -12.32 -12.87 4.83
N LEU A 434 -11.90 -13.46 5.95
CA LEU A 434 -11.33 -12.76 7.10
C LEU A 434 -9.92 -13.29 7.34
N HIS A 435 -8.95 -12.42 7.64
CA HIS A 435 -7.60 -12.85 8.00
C HIS A 435 -7.52 -12.95 9.54
N MET A 436 -7.00 -14.07 10.05
CA MET A 436 -6.78 -14.29 11.49
C MET A 436 -5.30 -14.22 11.87
N GLY A 437 -4.44 -13.85 10.93
CA GLY A 437 -3.00 -13.76 11.13
C GLY A 437 -2.39 -15.14 11.33
N GLY A 438 -1.79 -15.37 12.49
CA GLY A 438 -1.24 -16.68 12.83
C GLY A 438 0.13 -16.94 12.20
N ASP A 439 0.92 -15.89 12.09
CA ASP A 439 2.37 -15.95 11.92
C ASP A 439 3.09 -16.02 13.29
N GLU A 440 4.41 -16.17 13.20
CA GLU A 440 5.43 -15.88 14.23
C GLU A 440 5.13 -16.22 15.73
N VAL A 441 4.36 -17.28 16.04
CA VAL A 441 4.12 -17.68 17.45
C VAL A 441 5.39 -18.19 18.13
N PHE A 442 5.92 -17.38 19.05
CA PHE A 442 7.03 -17.70 19.92
C PHE A 442 6.62 -18.61 21.07
N THR A 443 6.97 -19.89 20.94
CA THR A 443 6.89 -20.85 22.06
C THR A 443 7.73 -20.41 23.27
N LYS A 444 8.79 -19.62 23.09
CA LYS A 444 9.62 -19.08 24.18
C LYS A 444 8.82 -18.21 25.15
N CYS A 445 7.88 -17.40 24.66
CA CYS A 445 6.99 -16.61 25.51
C CYS A 445 6.15 -17.55 26.40
N TRP A 446 5.47 -18.52 25.79
CA TRP A 446 4.64 -19.49 26.51
C TRP A 446 5.43 -20.46 27.41
N LYS A 447 6.67 -20.83 27.05
CA LYS A 447 7.59 -21.65 27.87
C LYS A 447 7.96 -20.99 29.20
N ARG A 448 7.88 -19.66 29.26
CA ARG A 448 8.24 -18.84 30.43
C ARG A 448 7.02 -18.44 31.26
N SER A 449 5.84 -18.36 30.64
CA SER A 449 4.58 -18.17 31.34
C SER A 449 4.16 -19.46 32.07
N PRO A 450 4.08 -19.49 33.42
CA PRO A 450 3.76 -20.70 34.17
C PRO A 450 2.41 -21.30 33.76
N VAL A 451 1.40 -20.47 33.48
CA VAL A 451 0.05 -20.94 33.13
C VAL A 451 0.02 -21.79 31.86
N VAL A 452 0.89 -21.51 30.88
CA VAL A 452 0.99 -22.30 29.65
C VAL A 452 2.02 -23.42 29.80
N ALA A 453 3.17 -23.16 30.43
CA ALA A 453 4.21 -24.16 30.63
C ALA A 453 3.73 -25.34 31.50
N ASP A 454 2.85 -25.11 32.47
CA ASP A 454 2.27 -26.14 33.33
C ASP A 454 1.24 -27.02 32.60
N ALA A 455 0.67 -26.55 31.49
CA ALA A 455 -0.21 -27.34 30.61
C ALA A 455 0.55 -28.26 29.63
N VAL A 456 1.86 -28.06 29.44
CA VAL A 456 2.67 -28.83 28.49
C VAL A 456 3.42 -29.99 29.18
N PRO A 457 3.15 -31.27 28.82
CA PRO A 457 3.78 -32.42 29.47
C PRO A 457 5.30 -32.51 29.28
N ASN A 458 5.81 -32.18 28.09
CA ASN A 458 7.25 -32.09 27.82
C ASN A 458 7.67 -30.66 27.49
N ARG A 459 8.23 -29.95 28.48
CA ARG A 459 8.67 -28.56 28.31
C ARG A 459 9.96 -28.41 27.48
N THR A 460 10.63 -29.52 27.14
CA THR A 460 11.93 -29.49 26.43
C THR A 460 11.80 -29.36 24.91
N ASP A 461 10.66 -29.71 24.33
CA ASP A 461 10.34 -29.50 22.91
C ASP A 461 9.27 -28.41 22.70
N ASP A 462 8.90 -28.15 21.44
CA ASP A 462 7.90 -27.16 21.04
C ASP A 462 6.55 -27.78 20.66
N ALA A 463 6.47 -29.10 20.52
CA ALA A 463 5.29 -29.78 19.97
C ALA A 463 4.05 -29.61 20.86
N GLY A 464 4.22 -29.63 22.18
CA GLY A 464 3.13 -29.37 23.12
C GLY A 464 2.60 -27.92 23.06
N TYR A 465 3.46 -26.95 22.75
CA TYR A 465 3.08 -25.55 22.60
C TYR A 465 2.36 -25.31 21.26
N PHE A 466 2.83 -25.94 20.18
CA PHE A 466 2.16 -25.90 18.88
C PHE A 466 0.80 -26.63 18.89
N ASP A 467 0.63 -27.71 19.66
CA ASP A 467 -0.69 -28.34 19.85
C ASP A 467 -1.67 -27.45 20.63
N ILE A 468 -1.18 -26.65 21.59
CA ILE A 468 -1.96 -25.59 22.24
C ILE A 468 -2.38 -24.51 21.22
N TRP A 469 -1.46 -24.05 20.37
CA TRP A 469 -1.78 -23.10 19.30
C TRP A 469 -2.82 -23.65 18.32
N ALA A 470 -2.65 -24.90 17.87
CA ALA A 470 -3.57 -25.51 16.93
C ALA A 470 -4.99 -25.68 17.50
N LYS A 471 -5.11 -25.98 18.80
CA LYS A 471 -6.39 -25.99 19.53
C LYS A 471 -6.97 -24.59 19.72
N PHE A 472 -6.14 -23.59 19.99
CA PHE A 472 -6.56 -22.19 20.03
C PHE A 472 -7.18 -21.77 18.68
N GLN A 473 -6.46 -22.01 17.57
CA GLN A 473 -6.94 -21.67 16.23
C GLN A 473 -8.22 -22.42 15.88
N ASP A 474 -8.27 -23.73 16.13
CA ASP A 474 -9.47 -24.55 15.88
C ASP A 474 -10.69 -24.04 16.66
N ARG A 475 -10.52 -23.62 17.92
CA ARG A 475 -11.61 -23.03 18.71
C ARG A 475 -12.07 -21.68 18.15
N VAL A 476 -11.15 -20.78 17.80
CA VAL A 476 -11.47 -19.43 17.29
C VAL A 476 -12.17 -19.49 15.93
N GLN A 477 -11.66 -20.27 14.97
CA GLN A 477 -12.28 -20.41 13.65
C GLN A 477 -13.64 -21.12 13.71
N ASN A 478 -13.80 -22.15 14.58
CA ASN A 478 -15.08 -22.83 14.73
C ASN A 478 -16.12 -21.95 15.42
N ASN A 479 -15.70 -21.06 16.32
CA ASN A 479 -16.57 -20.01 16.87
C ASN A 479 -17.06 -19.07 15.76
N LEU A 480 -16.16 -18.50 14.95
CA LEU A 480 -16.55 -17.70 13.76
C LEU A 480 -17.54 -18.45 12.88
N TRP A 481 -17.29 -19.72 12.53
CA TRP A 481 -18.14 -20.48 11.62
C TRP A 481 -19.52 -20.87 12.17
N LYS A 482 -19.76 -20.81 13.49
CA LYS A 482 -21.12 -20.92 14.05
C LYS A 482 -22.00 -19.74 13.62
N HIS A 483 -21.39 -18.57 13.43
CA HIS A 483 -22.08 -17.31 13.15
C HIS A 483 -21.92 -16.84 11.69
N SER A 484 -20.85 -17.26 11.02
CA SER A 484 -20.50 -16.94 9.63
C SER A 484 -20.02 -18.20 8.87
N PRO A 485 -20.89 -19.21 8.65
CA PRO A 485 -20.49 -20.53 8.16
C PRO A 485 -19.88 -20.54 6.75
N SER A 486 -20.18 -19.53 5.94
CA SER A 486 -19.70 -19.36 4.55
C SER A 486 -18.41 -18.55 4.41
N ARG A 487 -17.90 -17.91 5.48
CA ARG A 487 -16.65 -17.15 5.42
C ARG A 487 -15.45 -18.07 5.42
N LYS A 488 -14.49 -17.80 4.54
CA LYS A 488 -13.15 -18.39 4.59
C LYS A 488 -12.30 -17.65 5.61
N VAL A 489 -11.41 -18.38 6.27
CA VAL A 489 -10.36 -17.84 7.13
C VAL A 489 -9.05 -17.88 6.35
N MET A 490 -8.32 -16.79 6.34
CA MET A 490 -6.97 -16.71 5.84
C MET A 490 -5.99 -16.67 7.02
N LEU A 491 -4.88 -17.40 6.90
CA LEU A 491 -3.80 -17.46 7.88
C LEU A 491 -2.47 -17.26 7.15
N TRP A 492 -1.51 -16.58 7.76
CA TRP A 492 -0.12 -16.59 7.30
C TRP A 492 0.45 -18.01 7.32
N SER A 493 1.39 -18.31 6.42
CA SER A 493 2.13 -19.57 6.52
C SER A 493 3.05 -19.58 7.75
N SER A 494 3.04 -20.68 8.48
CA SER A 494 3.75 -20.83 9.76
C SER A 494 3.88 -22.31 10.14
N ASP A 495 4.48 -22.61 11.30
CA ASP A 495 4.52 -23.98 11.84
C ASP A 495 3.12 -24.62 11.93
N LEU A 496 2.07 -23.81 12.14
CA LEU A 496 0.68 -24.27 12.17
C LEU A 496 0.14 -24.67 10.79
N THR A 497 0.59 -24.06 9.70
CA THR A 497 0.16 -24.41 8.34
C THR A 497 0.99 -25.56 7.75
N SER A 498 1.32 -26.56 8.56
CA SER A 498 2.08 -27.74 8.18
C SER A 498 1.25 -29.02 8.28
N ASN A 499 1.70 -30.09 7.59
CA ASN A 499 1.01 -31.39 7.55
C ASN A 499 0.66 -31.97 8.93
N THR A 500 1.46 -31.69 9.96
CA THR A 500 1.19 -32.11 11.36
C THR A 500 -0.13 -31.57 11.92
N TYR A 501 -0.53 -30.36 11.50
CA TYR A 501 -1.67 -29.63 12.06
C TYR A 501 -2.81 -29.38 11.06
N PHE A 502 -2.66 -29.74 9.78
CA PHE A 502 -3.74 -29.71 8.76
C PHE A 502 -5.04 -30.40 9.20
N LYS A 503 -4.99 -31.37 10.13
CA LYS A 503 -6.16 -31.97 10.79
C LYS A 503 -7.08 -30.95 11.50
N TYR A 504 -6.56 -29.79 11.89
CA TYR A 504 -7.28 -28.67 12.50
C TYR A 504 -7.66 -27.58 11.48
N LEU A 505 -7.24 -27.67 10.22
CA LEU A 505 -7.39 -26.61 9.22
C LEU A 505 -8.22 -27.12 8.02
N PRO A 506 -9.56 -26.99 8.02
CA PRO A 506 -10.38 -27.52 6.93
C PRO A 506 -10.12 -26.77 5.61
N LYS A 507 -9.51 -27.45 4.64
CA LYS A 507 -9.01 -26.87 3.37
C LYS A 507 -10.06 -26.22 2.47
N ASP A 508 -11.34 -26.54 2.63
CA ASP A 508 -12.44 -25.86 1.94
C ASP A 508 -12.75 -24.48 2.54
N LYS A 509 -12.32 -24.22 3.79
CA LYS A 509 -12.49 -22.95 4.50
C LYS A 509 -11.21 -22.16 4.74
N ILE A 510 -10.04 -22.81 4.75
CA ILE A 510 -8.75 -22.19 4.99
C ILE A 510 -8.09 -21.77 3.66
N ILE A 511 -7.52 -20.55 3.65
CA ILE A 511 -6.57 -20.08 2.64
C ILE A 511 -5.25 -19.81 3.36
N VAL A 512 -4.12 -20.26 2.81
CA VAL A 512 -2.79 -19.99 3.36
C VAL A 512 -2.14 -18.81 2.63
N HIS A 513 -1.72 -17.80 3.37
CA HIS A 513 -1.04 -16.62 2.86
C HIS A 513 0.48 -16.87 2.93
N SER A 514 1.04 -17.30 1.80
CA SER A 514 2.40 -17.83 1.68
C SER A 514 3.41 -16.68 1.57
N TRP A 515 4.11 -16.38 2.65
CA TRP A 515 5.12 -15.32 2.73
C TRP A 515 6.56 -15.84 2.72
N ALA A 516 6.77 -17.15 2.90
CA ALA A 516 8.08 -17.77 2.83
C ALA A 516 8.81 -17.40 1.52
N GLY A 517 10.04 -16.88 1.64
CA GLY A 517 10.81 -16.46 0.47
C GLY A 517 11.10 -17.62 -0.48
N VAL A 518 11.05 -17.38 -1.80
CA VAL A 518 11.16 -18.45 -2.83
C VAL A 518 12.50 -19.19 -2.83
N GLN A 519 13.49 -18.65 -2.13
CA GLN A 519 14.80 -19.25 -1.89
C GLN A 519 14.82 -20.35 -0.81
N TYR A 520 13.79 -20.45 0.04
CA TYR A 520 13.76 -21.38 1.18
C TYR A 520 13.04 -22.71 0.89
N GLY A 521 12.40 -22.83 -0.27
CA GLY A 521 11.72 -24.06 -0.66
C GLY A 521 10.60 -23.79 -1.65
N ASN A 522 9.61 -24.68 -1.64
CA ASN A 522 8.46 -24.62 -2.53
C ASN A 522 7.16 -24.86 -1.75
N GLU A 523 6.94 -24.05 -0.71
CA GLU A 523 5.72 -24.05 0.10
C GLU A 523 4.43 -24.01 -0.74
N PRO A 524 4.30 -23.17 -1.79
CA PRO A 524 3.14 -23.21 -2.68
C PRO A 524 2.82 -24.59 -3.25
N ARG A 525 3.84 -25.42 -3.53
CA ARG A 525 3.65 -26.79 -4.02
C ARG A 525 3.11 -27.71 -2.94
N ASP A 526 3.68 -27.67 -1.74
CA ASP A 526 3.24 -28.49 -0.62
C ASP A 526 1.78 -28.21 -0.25
N LEU A 527 1.41 -26.92 -0.20
CA LEU A 527 0.05 -26.47 0.05
C LEU A 527 -0.96 -27.05 -0.97
N VAL A 528 -0.66 -26.97 -2.28
CA VAL A 528 -1.57 -27.51 -3.32
C VAL A 528 -1.56 -29.03 -3.44
N ASP A 529 -0.51 -29.71 -2.98
CA ASP A 529 -0.47 -31.19 -2.92
C ASP A 529 -1.34 -31.72 -1.77
N HIS A 530 -1.44 -30.99 -0.66
CA HIS A 530 -2.42 -31.26 0.40
C HIS A 530 -3.83 -30.71 0.09
N GLY A 531 -3.94 -29.83 -0.91
CA GLY A 531 -5.18 -29.32 -1.47
C GLY A 531 -5.69 -28.02 -0.86
N TYR A 532 -4.80 -27.23 -0.24
CA TYR A 532 -5.12 -25.89 0.25
C TYR A 532 -5.03 -24.86 -0.88
N SER A 533 -5.92 -23.87 -0.82
CA SER A 533 -5.77 -22.64 -1.60
C SER A 533 -4.71 -21.74 -0.95
N TYR A 534 -3.96 -20.99 -1.75
CA TYR A 534 -2.97 -20.04 -1.24
C TYR A 534 -2.96 -18.69 -2.00
N VAL A 535 -2.38 -17.69 -1.34
CA VAL A 535 -2.03 -16.37 -1.90
C VAL A 535 -0.51 -16.20 -1.77
N ALA A 536 0.16 -15.81 -2.85
CA ALA A 536 1.61 -15.59 -2.87
C ALA A 536 2.01 -14.18 -2.40
N SER A 537 2.80 -14.09 -1.33
CA SER A 537 3.31 -12.83 -0.74
C SER A 537 4.79 -12.97 -0.32
N PHE A 538 5.55 -13.79 -1.05
CA PHE A 538 6.97 -14.10 -0.78
C PHE A 538 7.83 -12.89 -0.37
N GLN A 539 8.39 -12.90 0.84
CA GLN A 539 9.12 -11.79 1.45
C GLN A 539 10.28 -11.26 0.59
N ASP A 540 10.96 -12.13 -0.17
CA ASP A 540 12.12 -11.76 -0.98
C ASP A 540 11.71 -11.08 -2.31
N ARG A 541 10.40 -10.92 -2.56
CA ARG A 541 9.82 -10.42 -3.81
C ARG A 541 8.75 -9.35 -3.61
N HIS A 542 7.83 -9.56 -2.67
CA HIS A 542 6.56 -8.82 -2.59
C HIS A 542 6.49 -7.82 -1.43
N TYR A 543 7.39 -7.89 -0.45
CA TYR A 543 7.44 -6.96 0.68
C TYR A 543 7.99 -5.59 0.25
N LEU A 544 7.23 -4.53 0.53
CA LEU A 544 7.48 -3.16 0.05
C LEU A 544 8.28 -2.32 1.05
N ASP A 545 8.28 -2.69 2.31
CA ASP A 545 9.08 -2.15 3.42
C ASP A 545 10.59 -2.41 3.25
N CYS A 546 10.97 -3.56 2.67
CA CYS A 546 12.36 -4.02 2.56
C CYS A 546 13.31 -3.01 1.87
N GLY A 547 14.58 -3.02 2.31
CA GLY A 547 15.65 -2.22 1.70
C GLY A 547 15.65 -0.73 2.07
N HIS A 548 14.95 -0.37 3.14
CA HIS A 548 15.00 0.95 3.77
C HIS A 548 15.71 0.84 5.13
N ASN A 549 15.55 1.87 5.99
CA ASN A 549 16.08 1.92 7.35
C ASN A 549 15.86 0.60 8.11
N GLY A 550 16.91 0.09 8.77
CA GLY A 550 16.80 -0.99 9.75
C GLY A 550 16.58 -0.42 11.16
N ILE A 551 15.86 -1.17 12.00
CA ILE A 551 15.67 -0.85 13.43
C ILE A 551 16.87 -1.32 14.27
N ASP A 552 17.61 -2.34 13.81
CA ASP A 552 18.83 -2.87 14.44
C ASP A 552 20.07 -2.75 13.53
N ARG A 553 19.91 -3.06 12.23
CA ARG A 553 21.00 -3.07 11.25
C ARG A 553 21.25 -1.69 10.64
N LYS A 554 22.54 -1.30 10.56
CA LYS A 554 22.99 0.01 10.06
C LYS A 554 22.95 0.16 8.54
N ASP A 555 22.98 -0.96 7.81
CA ASP A 555 23.08 -1.00 6.36
C ASP A 555 21.72 -1.16 5.68
N ASN A 556 20.80 -1.95 6.27
CA ASN A 556 19.52 -2.32 5.66
C ASN A 556 18.54 -2.96 6.66
N GLY A 557 17.22 -2.82 6.42
CA GLY A 557 16.18 -3.64 7.06
C GLY A 557 16.34 -5.16 6.84
N TRP A 558 15.66 -5.98 7.65
CA TRP A 558 15.90 -7.43 7.77
C TRP A 558 15.74 -8.21 6.45
N CYS A 559 14.73 -7.87 5.65
CA CYS A 559 14.36 -8.52 4.38
C CYS A 559 14.97 -7.87 3.13
N ALA A 560 15.98 -7.00 3.27
CA ALA A 560 16.68 -6.35 2.16
C ALA A 560 17.27 -7.34 1.13
N PRO A 561 17.55 -6.92 -0.13
CA PRO A 561 17.50 -5.56 -0.67
C PRO A 561 16.08 -5.07 -0.98
N TYR A 562 15.97 -3.80 -1.39
CA TYR A 562 14.74 -3.19 -1.91
C TYR A 562 14.20 -3.99 -3.10
N LYS A 563 12.91 -4.31 -3.09
CA LYS A 563 12.24 -5.04 -4.18
C LYS A 563 11.88 -4.05 -5.27
N THR A 564 12.62 -4.08 -6.39
CA THR A 564 12.33 -3.21 -7.52
C THR A 564 11.07 -3.65 -8.26
N TRP A 565 10.49 -2.77 -9.09
CA TRP A 565 9.32 -3.12 -9.90
C TRP A 565 9.63 -4.27 -10.87
N GLN A 566 10.88 -4.44 -11.33
CA GLN A 566 11.31 -5.57 -12.15
C GLN A 566 11.21 -6.90 -11.41
N VAL A 567 11.68 -6.96 -10.16
CA VAL A 567 11.61 -8.17 -9.32
C VAL A 567 10.16 -8.60 -9.13
N ILE A 568 9.28 -7.64 -8.85
CA ILE A 568 7.84 -7.86 -8.68
C ILE A 568 7.16 -8.26 -10.00
N TYR A 569 7.51 -7.62 -11.12
CA TYR A 569 6.93 -7.92 -12.43
C TYR A 569 7.22 -9.36 -12.88
N GLU A 570 8.41 -9.88 -12.57
CA GLU A 570 8.83 -11.23 -13.00
C GLU A 570 8.49 -12.33 -12.01
N GLN A 571 8.06 -11.99 -10.79
CA GLN A 571 7.75 -13.01 -9.81
C GLN A 571 6.50 -13.81 -10.23
N VAL A 572 6.70 -15.10 -10.47
CA VAL A 572 5.65 -16.06 -10.78
C VAL A 572 4.86 -16.36 -9.51
N LEU A 573 3.53 -16.22 -9.56
CA LEU A 573 2.64 -16.44 -8.41
C LEU A 573 2.25 -17.91 -8.24
N ASN A 574 2.46 -18.73 -9.28
CA ASN A 574 2.11 -20.15 -9.36
C ASN A 574 3.34 -21.08 -9.57
N PRO A 575 4.42 -20.97 -8.75
CA PRO A 575 5.65 -21.72 -9.00
C PRO A 575 5.44 -23.24 -8.91
N ASN A 576 5.82 -23.98 -9.96
CA ASN A 576 5.88 -25.44 -10.01
C ASN A 576 4.56 -26.19 -9.70
N ILE A 577 3.40 -25.56 -9.86
CA ILE A 577 2.09 -26.24 -9.75
C ILE A 577 1.58 -26.67 -11.13
N THR A 578 0.71 -27.68 -11.16
CA THR A 578 0.12 -28.19 -12.42
C THR A 578 -1.14 -27.42 -12.82
N ASP A 579 -1.55 -27.51 -14.09
CA ASP A 579 -2.81 -26.91 -14.59
C ASP A 579 -4.03 -27.35 -13.76
N ALA A 580 -4.05 -28.60 -13.28
CA ALA A 580 -5.12 -29.12 -12.41
C ALA A 580 -5.12 -28.48 -11.01
N GLN A 581 -3.98 -27.98 -10.55
CA GLN A 581 -3.81 -27.31 -9.25
C GLN A 581 -3.96 -25.78 -9.34
N MET A 582 -3.97 -25.19 -10.53
CA MET A 582 -4.15 -23.75 -10.75
C MET A 582 -5.34 -23.12 -10.00
N PRO A 583 -6.52 -23.78 -9.84
CA PRO A 583 -7.63 -23.21 -9.06
C PRO A 583 -7.32 -22.95 -7.58
N LEU A 584 -6.26 -23.55 -7.04
CA LEU A 584 -5.80 -23.35 -5.66
C LEU A 584 -4.83 -22.16 -5.53
N ALA A 585 -4.13 -21.77 -6.59
CA ALA A 585 -3.34 -20.54 -6.63
C ALA A 585 -4.25 -19.34 -6.86
N LEU A 586 -4.76 -18.73 -5.79
CA LEU A 586 -5.75 -17.66 -5.89
C LEU A 586 -5.17 -16.39 -6.52
N GLY A 587 -3.86 -16.17 -6.34
CA GLY A 587 -3.11 -15.02 -6.86
C GLY A 587 -2.01 -14.63 -5.89
N GLY A 588 -1.90 -13.33 -5.62
CA GLY A 588 -0.85 -12.80 -4.75
C GLY A 588 -1.19 -11.47 -4.11
N GLU A 589 -0.30 -10.99 -3.25
CA GLU A 589 -0.40 -9.73 -2.54
C GLU A 589 0.97 -9.06 -2.44
N LEU A 590 0.98 -7.73 -2.31
CA LEU A 590 2.14 -6.98 -1.87
C LEU A 590 1.96 -6.53 -0.42
N GLY A 591 2.89 -6.92 0.46
CA GLY A 591 2.92 -6.48 1.85
C GLY A 591 3.55 -5.10 2.00
N LEU A 592 2.89 -4.17 2.68
CA LEU A 592 3.54 -2.98 3.25
C LEU A 592 3.40 -3.00 4.77
N TRP A 593 4.44 -3.53 5.43
CA TRP A 593 4.65 -3.39 6.87
C TRP A 593 5.14 -1.97 7.21
N THR A 594 4.81 -1.50 8.42
CA THR A 594 4.89 -0.07 8.77
C THR A 594 5.75 0.29 9.96
N GLU A 595 6.62 -0.60 10.43
CA GLU A 595 7.64 -0.33 11.46
C GLU A 595 8.50 0.89 11.10
N VAL A 596 8.83 1.05 9.82
CA VAL A 596 9.59 2.19 9.26
C VAL A 596 8.85 2.94 8.14
N SER A 597 7.53 2.75 8.00
CA SER A 597 6.72 3.31 6.91
C SER A 597 5.53 4.12 7.45
N GLY A 598 5.64 5.44 7.53
CA GLY A 598 4.50 6.31 7.86
C GLY A 598 3.73 6.78 6.61
N GLU A 599 2.53 7.37 6.82
CA GLU A 599 1.62 7.86 5.77
C GLU A 599 2.31 8.69 4.67
N ALA A 600 3.23 9.57 5.05
CA ALA A 600 3.98 10.43 4.13
C ALA A 600 4.85 9.65 3.11
N SER A 601 5.16 8.38 3.39
CA SER A 601 5.95 7.48 2.54
C SER A 601 5.13 6.38 1.87
N MET A 602 3.89 6.13 2.31
CA MET A 602 3.03 5.03 1.84
C MET A 602 2.91 5.02 0.31
N ASP A 603 2.53 6.15 -0.29
CA ASP A 603 2.33 6.27 -1.73
C ASP A 603 3.58 5.89 -2.55
N VAL A 604 4.76 6.41 -2.19
CA VAL A 604 6.02 6.13 -2.93
C VAL A 604 6.60 4.74 -2.63
N ARG A 605 6.19 4.11 -1.53
CA ARG A 605 6.50 2.70 -1.25
C ARG A 605 5.62 1.78 -2.09
N VAL A 606 4.32 2.03 -2.18
CA VAL A 606 3.39 1.22 -2.98
C VAL A 606 3.59 1.45 -4.48
N TRP A 607 3.70 2.71 -4.91
CA TRP A 607 3.73 3.09 -6.32
C TRP A 607 5.14 3.54 -6.76
N PRO A 608 5.62 3.05 -7.92
CA PRO A 608 4.84 2.42 -8.98
C PRO A 608 4.82 0.87 -8.90
N ARG A 609 5.47 0.27 -7.89
CA ARG A 609 5.66 -1.19 -7.76
C ARG A 609 4.36 -2.00 -7.83
N ALA A 610 3.29 -1.54 -7.18
CA ALA A 610 1.97 -2.17 -7.25
C ALA A 610 1.35 -2.17 -8.65
N ALA A 611 1.75 -1.25 -9.54
CA ALA A 611 1.30 -1.26 -10.94
C ALA A 611 1.99 -2.36 -11.76
N ALA A 612 3.23 -2.73 -11.43
CA ALA A 612 3.91 -3.90 -12.00
C ALA A 612 3.25 -5.20 -11.52
N PHE A 613 2.98 -5.31 -10.21
CA PHE A 613 2.26 -6.44 -9.65
C PHE A 613 0.86 -6.59 -10.25
N ALA A 614 0.15 -5.48 -10.45
CA ALA A 614 -1.17 -5.48 -11.09
C ALA A 614 -1.16 -6.16 -12.47
N GLU A 615 -0.13 -5.92 -13.29
CA GLU A 615 0.00 -6.62 -14.57
C GLU A 615 0.36 -8.11 -14.40
N ARG A 616 1.32 -8.43 -13.52
CA ARG A 616 1.63 -9.83 -13.17
C ARG A 616 0.38 -10.61 -12.76
N ALA A 617 -0.45 -10.04 -11.90
CA ALA A 617 -1.65 -10.69 -11.40
C ALA A 617 -2.85 -10.62 -12.38
N TRP A 618 -2.86 -9.69 -13.35
CA TRP A 618 -3.94 -9.54 -14.33
C TRP A 618 -3.73 -10.33 -15.62
N THR A 619 -2.54 -10.33 -16.24
CA THR A 619 -2.27 -11.14 -17.47
C THR A 619 -1.32 -12.31 -17.29
N ASN A 620 -0.59 -12.39 -16.16
CA ASN A 620 0.47 -13.36 -15.95
C ASN A 620 1.46 -13.46 -17.15
N PRO A 621 2.09 -12.34 -17.55
CA PRO A 621 2.88 -12.28 -18.78
C PRO A 621 4.10 -13.21 -18.71
N THR A 622 4.34 -13.93 -19.81
CA THR A 622 5.55 -14.74 -20.01
C THR A 622 6.74 -13.92 -20.52
N THR A 623 6.53 -12.64 -20.83
CA THR A 623 7.58 -11.71 -21.25
C THR A 623 8.33 -11.15 -20.04
N ARG A 624 9.64 -10.95 -20.23
CA ARG A 624 10.56 -10.29 -19.31
C ARG A 624 10.21 -8.79 -19.14
N TRP A 625 10.57 -8.19 -18.00
CA TRP A 625 10.21 -6.80 -17.63
C TRP A 625 10.60 -5.74 -18.67
N ASP A 626 11.61 -5.99 -19.51
CA ASP A 626 12.05 -5.05 -20.55
C ASP A 626 10.93 -4.74 -21.57
N LYS A 627 9.96 -5.64 -21.74
CA LYS A 627 8.79 -5.44 -22.61
C LYS A 627 7.68 -4.59 -21.96
N ALA A 628 7.76 -4.35 -20.66
CA ALA A 628 6.81 -3.51 -19.92
C ALA A 628 7.33 -2.08 -19.68
N VAL A 629 8.65 -1.82 -19.77
CA VAL A 629 9.29 -0.54 -19.40
C VAL A 629 8.54 0.70 -19.87
N ALA A 630 8.16 0.79 -21.15
CA ALA A 630 7.45 1.96 -21.66
C ALA A 630 6.09 2.17 -20.98
N ARG A 631 5.30 1.10 -20.83
CA ARG A 631 3.96 1.12 -20.21
C ARG A 631 4.06 1.35 -18.69
N MET A 632 5.08 0.79 -18.05
CA MET A 632 5.41 1.01 -16.64
C MET A 632 5.80 2.47 -16.37
N THR A 633 6.65 3.04 -17.22
CA THR A 633 7.00 4.47 -17.17
C THR A 633 5.74 5.30 -17.29
N ILE A 634 4.86 5.04 -18.25
CA ILE A 634 3.61 5.81 -18.44
C ILE A 634 2.65 5.67 -17.24
N ALA A 635 2.51 4.46 -16.70
CA ALA A 635 1.67 4.20 -15.53
C ALA A 635 2.13 4.99 -14.30
N THR A 636 3.44 5.14 -14.09
CA THR A 636 4.01 6.00 -13.04
C THR A 636 3.44 7.43 -13.10
N TYR A 637 3.36 8.02 -14.29
CA TYR A 637 2.76 9.35 -14.45
C TYR A 637 1.24 9.32 -14.25
N ARG A 638 0.54 8.26 -14.67
CA ARG A 638 -0.91 8.14 -14.42
C ARG A 638 -1.25 8.08 -12.93
N VAL A 639 -0.42 7.44 -12.11
CA VAL A 639 -0.53 7.48 -10.64
C VAL A 639 -0.39 8.92 -10.13
N ILE A 640 0.67 9.61 -10.53
CA ILE A 640 0.96 11.02 -10.16
C ILE A 640 -0.19 11.96 -10.59
N GLU A 641 -0.67 11.80 -11.83
CA GLU A 641 -1.73 12.62 -12.43
C GLU A 641 -3.09 12.41 -11.74
N SER A 642 -3.35 11.21 -11.20
CA SER A 642 -4.53 10.93 -10.36
C SER A 642 -4.49 11.62 -8.99
N GLY A 643 -3.31 12.06 -8.53
CA GLY A 643 -3.10 12.71 -7.24
C GLY A 643 -2.58 11.79 -6.13
N SER A 644 -1.97 10.65 -6.48
CA SER A 644 -1.20 9.81 -5.56
C SER A 644 0.29 10.01 -5.85
N ALA A 645 1.16 9.99 -4.85
CA ALA A 645 2.60 10.03 -5.13
C ALA A 645 3.09 8.68 -5.71
N SER A 646 4.23 8.72 -6.39
CA SER A 646 4.91 7.54 -6.93
C SER A 646 6.37 7.88 -7.11
N ASP A 647 7.27 6.93 -6.91
CA ASP A 647 8.67 7.09 -7.32
C ASP A 647 8.79 7.00 -8.86
N LEU A 648 9.86 7.57 -9.43
CA LEU A 648 10.15 7.55 -10.87
C LEU A 648 11.10 6.40 -11.22
N ILE A 649 10.68 5.51 -12.13
CA ILE A 649 11.52 4.38 -12.56
C ILE A 649 12.64 4.77 -13.54
N GLN A 650 12.55 5.93 -14.19
CA GLN A 650 13.49 6.44 -15.18
C GLN A 650 13.45 7.99 -15.24
N PRO A 651 14.55 8.66 -15.66
CA PRO A 651 14.56 10.09 -15.95
C PRO A 651 13.48 10.51 -16.97
N HIS A 652 12.95 11.74 -16.84
CA HIS A 652 11.94 12.29 -17.78
C HIS A 652 12.35 12.20 -19.26
N TRP A 653 13.64 12.35 -19.55
CA TRP A 653 14.21 12.20 -20.89
C TRP A 653 13.95 10.82 -21.51
N CYS A 654 13.93 9.75 -20.70
CA CYS A 654 13.64 8.40 -21.17
C CYS A 654 12.19 8.19 -21.59
N ARG A 655 11.22 8.87 -20.94
CA ARG A 655 9.82 8.87 -21.42
C ARG A 655 9.71 9.63 -22.75
N GLN A 656 10.46 10.71 -22.92
CA GLN A 656 10.52 11.47 -24.18
C GLN A 656 11.24 10.70 -25.30
N ARG A 657 11.99 9.64 -24.98
CA ARG A 657 12.75 8.84 -25.96
C ARG A 657 12.69 7.33 -25.63
N PRO A 658 11.52 6.70 -25.79
CA PRO A 658 11.37 5.26 -25.54
C PRO A 658 12.38 4.45 -26.35
N GLY A 659 13.15 3.61 -25.65
CA GLY A 659 14.22 2.79 -26.25
C GLY A 659 15.61 3.42 -26.26
N GLU A 660 15.76 4.74 -26.06
CA GLU A 660 17.07 5.43 -26.05
C GLU A 660 17.73 5.45 -24.65
N CYS A 661 17.18 4.74 -23.65
CA CYS A 661 17.77 4.59 -22.31
C CYS A 661 18.25 3.15 -22.00
N PRO A 662 19.19 2.57 -22.77
CA PRO A 662 19.86 1.33 -22.38
C PRO A 662 20.83 1.59 -21.22
N LEU A 663 20.89 0.66 -20.27
CA LEU A 663 21.99 0.56 -19.32
C LEU A 663 23.09 -0.31 -19.91
N ILE A 664 24.29 0.24 -20.09
CA ILE A 664 25.50 -0.57 -20.27
C ILE A 664 25.81 -1.17 -18.90
N VAL A 665 25.35 -2.39 -18.68
CA VAL A 665 25.77 -3.18 -17.52
C VAL A 665 27.21 -3.61 -17.79
N TRP A 666 28.17 -2.93 -17.16
CA TRP A 666 29.53 -3.46 -17.05
C TRP A 666 29.45 -4.83 -16.38
N PRO A 667 30.07 -5.89 -16.94
CA PRO A 667 30.13 -7.17 -16.24
C PRO A 667 30.85 -6.96 -14.90
N GLN A 668 30.15 -7.28 -13.81
CA GLN A 668 30.68 -7.31 -12.45
C GLN A 668 31.41 -8.62 -12.19
#